data_AF-A0A938MG78-F1
#
_entry.id   AF-A0A938MG78-F1
#
_cell.length_a   1.000
_cell.length_b   1.000
_cell.length_c   1.000
_cell.angle_alpha   90.00
_cell.angle_beta   90.00
_cell.angle_gamma   90.00
#
_symmetry.space_group_name_H-M   'P 1'
#
loop_
_entity.id
_entity.type
_entity.pdbx_description
1 polymer ?
#
loop_
_entity_poly.entity_id
_entity_poly.type
_entity_poly.pdbx_seq_one_letter_code
_entity_poly.pdbx_strand_id
1 'polypeptide(L)'
;MGIQAQDWTIEDVAARVVQTAQGLTAQVRWTTKAPTKGKVEYGDAASLGQVAEEDPSSLRGSTNARDSGRGFANNHRADIRWPAYKPFHFRIRATDAASKEVVGEPGVVPTPTMPAGGAASAGRIPLKVDRGAWKVDAPPVVAGVPFPRGVLFLANAAYVVADNEPIPCQTEAVSRYDDGSICWLRVAFQAPQVGKGVALDYGARIAQAGTPEHAAVKVEGKAFQVSSGLVSIAARADGTGTLKLGQATVPLPRGVLVDKDGTSFPATPEAVTLEEHGAVRTVIRVDGHHRSADGKAHFAYVMRLYAFAGKDYVRCDYTFANDMTAQEMTAFRQLNLRFAGLTAPLVVNGDLKLTDGQRVLQREDNEWVLEPGERKGERLTGEAECGGVRVMLRQCWQQYPKSFAAERDGLVVGLCPALPTGFYAGRKDEDKLYYYLRDGNYTFRQGFSKTHELWLAPASSPHVSTLVADPPVVSCPPDYVEKTGVLRGLAVAARDQFPGYDEALKAAAEGAPAARLAKREFGMMNFGDWYGERVWNWGNLEYDAAHGMLTQFARTGEAVFFHRATEAARHQGDVDTRHYASDDRRIGQQWTHCMGHTAGYYDNTYKDMKVYAGTGWSDNRGHIWAQGLFEHFLWGGDRRSWETAALIADWAAGPQTTNFNFGLAREPGWMLVLVMGAYDATRDPYYLNAAKLMVRKALEKSAATGDRGFYAHELQTGHCNCEKKHSGEAGFMLGVQMTGMKMYYDATADPQAAKAIARIAKFIVESMWEPEVMGFHYTSCPKTGAGPSSAFIMMEGLAFGAQQMNDPQMNQILRQALAASWQTLGGLGKASAYSICSSAQALHEFAKLPGGSLAAYLAEVHAELRSPSRRFLPTLIPNPDFEVDALGWTPRGGVMERTTEVKHSGAASLAWRGKLERQNEYFNTRYDTGGDATELVWLKPGEKYRLTCWLRVDKLTPGAPAPSVRIAHRDATGSRTSHATNAYDLARLGTWQKLSVDVPVPEWNTRNYIALNTNTREAVEGELYLDDVSLVPLAQVEATRREDSHRAAKDAYVYLRADVKDAKLSGASLVSGNPPPQREFLRGQGSATWTVNAPVAGKFAFWARASGIGKLANVMLDGKPVGELKGSTDKWEWLQVSAVELKAGAHEVTL
;
A
#
# COMPACT_ATOMS: atom_id res chain seq x y z
N MET A 1 -16.49 -48.40 8.28
CA MET A 1 -15.35 -48.92 7.48
C MET A 1 -14.09 -48.64 8.27
N GLY A 2 -13.23 -49.64 8.46
CA GLY A 2 -12.12 -49.63 9.40
C GLY A 2 -11.12 -48.51 9.15
N ILE A 3 -10.72 -47.84 10.23
CA ILE A 3 -9.65 -46.85 10.24
C ILE A 3 -8.36 -47.61 9.92
N GLN A 4 -7.88 -47.54 8.68
CA GLN A 4 -6.51 -47.92 8.35
C GLN A 4 -5.57 -47.09 9.23
N ALA A 5 -4.61 -47.74 9.87
CA ALA A 5 -3.56 -47.07 10.63
C ALA A 5 -2.93 -45.99 9.75
N GLN A 6 -3.14 -44.71 10.07
CA GLN A 6 -2.36 -43.64 9.46
C GLN A 6 -0.87 -43.92 9.80
N ASP A 7 0.03 -43.72 8.84
CA ASP A 7 1.47 -43.72 9.11
C ASP A 7 1.78 -42.45 9.92
N TRP A 8 1.94 -42.55 11.25
CA TRP A 8 2.28 -41.40 12.10
C TRP A 8 3.82 -41.34 12.23
N THR A 9 4.45 -40.41 11.52
CA THR A 9 5.91 -40.20 11.51
C THR A 9 6.27 -38.80 12.00
N ILE A 10 7.47 -38.67 12.59
CA ILE A 10 8.12 -37.38 12.86
C ILE A 10 8.81 -36.96 11.55
N GLU A 11 8.55 -35.74 11.10
CA GLU A 11 9.03 -35.18 9.83
C GLU A 11 9.64 -33.79 10.04
N ASP A 12 10.29 -33.26 9.01
CA ASP A 12 10.78 -31.87 8.98
C ASP A 12 11.62 -31.45 10.19
N VAL A 13 12.43 -32.38 10.73
CA VAL A 13 13.27 -32.13 11.90
C VAL A 13 14.35 -31.11 11.54
N ALA A 14 14.39 -30.00 12.28
CA ALA A 14 15.42 -28.98 12.19
C ALA A 14 15.90 -28.62 13.60
N ALA A 15 17.21 -28.66 13.81
CA ALA A 15 17.80 -28.30 15.09
C ALA A 15 19.03 -27.41 14.89
N ARG A 16 19.17 -26.38 15.75
CA ARG A 16 20.32 -25.46 15.74
C ARG A 16 20.58 -24.88 17.11
N VAL A 17 21.81 -24.45 17.38
CA VAL A 17 22.16 -23.69 18.59
C VAL A 17 22.34 -22.23 18.20
N VAL A 18 21.56 -21.35 18.81
CA VAL A 18 21.58 -19.90 18.55
C VAL A 18 21.95 -19.12 19.81
N GLN A 19 22.61 -17.99 19.64
CA GLN A 19 22.86 -17.05 20.73
C GLN A 19 21.59 -16.21 20.95
N THR A 20 21.04 -16.25 22.17
CA THR A 20 19.93 -15.40 22.60
C THR A 20 20.38 -14.45 23.72
N ALA A 21 19.49 -13.55 24.16
CA ALA A 21 19.74 -12.69 25.32
C ALA A 21 19.96 -13.48 26.63
N GLN A 22 19.46 -14.72 26.72
CA GLN A 22 19.56 -15.58 27.90
C GLN A 22 20.77 -16.53 27.87
N GLY A 23 21.57 -16.44 26.80
CA GLY A 23 22.68 -17.34 26.49
C GLY A 23 22.42 -18.17 25.24
N LEU A 24 23.25 -19.20 25.04
CA LEU A 24 23.04 -20.17 23.96
C LEU A 24 21.76 -20.98 24.21
N THR A 25 20.94 -21.11 23.18
CA THR A 25 19.69 -21.87 23.19
C THR A 25 19.70 -22.85 22.01
N ALA A 26 19.51 -24.14 22.30
CA ALA A 26 19.25 -25.15 21.29
C ALA A 26 17.77 -25.11 20.91
N GLN A 27 17.50 -24.75 19.66
CA GLN A 27 16.17 -24.77 19.05
C GLN A 27 15.98 -26.12 18.36
N VAL A 28 14.96 -26.88 18.73
CA VAL A 28 14.55 -28.12 18.06
C VAL A 28 13.13 -27.92 17.54
N ARG A 29 12.92 -28.18 16.24
CA ARG A 29 11.67 -28.00 15.49
C ARG A 29 11.35 -29.28 14.72
N TRP A 30 10.08 -29.67 14.66
CA TRP A 30 9.64 -30.82 13.89
C TRP A 30 8.15 -30.73 13.55
N THR A 31 7.71 -31.54 12.60
CA THR A 31 6.29 -31.75 12.30
C THR A 31 5.90 -33.20 12.54
N THR A 32 4.60 -33.44 12.71
CA THR A 32 4.01 -34.77 12.74
C THR A 32 2.83 -34.80 11.76
N LYS A 33 2.57 -35.94 11.13
CA LYS A 33 1.51 -36.03 10.10
C LYS A 33 0.11 -35.82 10.65
N ALA A 34 -0.14 -36.29 11.86
CA ALA A 34 -1.40 -36.06 12.54
C ALA A 34 -1.11 -35.78 14.03
N PRO A 35 -2.04 -35.15 14.76
CA PRO A 35 -1.65 -34.31 15.89
C PRO A 35 -1.10 -35.10 17.07
N THR A 36 -0.03 -34.60 17.67
CA THR A 36 0.66 -35.23 18.80
C THR A 36 1.04 -34.23 19.90
N LYS A 37 1.43 -34.74 21.06
CA LYS A 37 2.18 -34.02 22.10
C LYS A 37 3.62 -34.55 22.11
N GLY A 38 4.60 -33.69 21.93
CA GLY A 38 6.01 -34.04 21.88
C GLY A 38 6.87 -33.54 23.04
N LYS A 39 8.04 -34.17 23.15
CA LYS A 39 9.13 -33.85 24.09
C LYS A 39 10.48 -34.16 23.45
N VAL A 40 11.53 -33.48 23.91
CA VAL A 40 12.90 -33.65 23.42
C VAL A 40 13.76 -34.24 24.53
N GLU A 41 14.27 -35.45 24.32
CA GLU A 41 15.38 -35.99 25.12
C GLU A 41 16.69 -35.35 24.62
N TYR A 42 17.56 -34.88 25.50
CA TYR A 42 18.80 -34.23 25.11
C TYR A 42 19.96 -34.47 26.08
N GLY A 43 21.18 -34.19 25.63
CA GLY A 43 22.40 -34.35 26.40
C GLY A 43 23.65 -33.91 25.64
N ASP A 44 24.80 -34.04 26.29
CA ASP A 44 26.12 -33.78 25.69
C ASP A 44 26.76 -35.01 25.06
N ALA A 45 26.10 -36.15 25.17
CA ALA A 45 26.44 -37.40 24.51
C ALA A 45 25.17 -38.11 24.03
N ALA A 46 25.34 -39.10 23.15
CA ALA A 46 24.25 -39.88 22.57
C ALA A 46 23.43 -40.71 23.59
N SER A 47 23.88 -40.81 24.83
CA SER A 47 23.14 -41.48 25.91
C SER A 47 21.86 -40.74 26.31
N LEU A 48 21.80 -39.40 26.09
CA LEU A 48 20.67 -38.49 26.39
C LEU A 48 20.19 -38.59 27.85
N GLY A 49 20.37 -37.53 28.64
CA GLY A 49 20.13 -37.58 30.10
C GLY A 49 19.07 -36.61 30.63
N GLN A 50 18.57 -35.72 29.78
CA GLN A 50 17.64 -34.66 30.14
C GLN A 50 16.43 -34.68 29.21
N VAL A 51 15.31 -34.09 29.66
CA VAL A 51 14.07 -33.99 28.89
C VAL A 51 13.56 -32.56 28.95
N ALA A 52 13.18 -32.02 27.80
CA ALA A 52 12.45 -30.77 27.69
C ALA A 52 11.08 -31.02 27.06
N GLU A 53 10.03 -30.49 27.68
CA GLU A 53 8.70 -30.43 27.08
C GLU A 53 8.70 -29.45 25.90
N GLU A 54 7.83 -29.70 24.92
CA GLU A 54 7.58 -28.73 23.86
C GLU A 54 6.91 -27.45 24.39
N ASP A 55 6.95 -26.38 23.59
CA ASP A 55 6.27 -25.14 23.89
C ASP A 55 4.74 -25.35 23.95
N PRO A 56 4.09 -25.11 25.10
CA PRO A 56 2.65 -25.33 25.25
C PRO A 56 1.80 -24.40 24.39
N SER A 57 2.35 -23.30 23.86
CA SER A 57 1.63 -22.41 22.93
C SER A 57 1.24 -23.09 21.62
N SER A 58 2.01 -24.09 21.17
CA SER A 58 1.66 -24.92 20.01
C SER A 58 0.43 -25.80 20.27
N LEU A 59 0.16 -26.15 21.54
CA LEU A 59 -0.85 -27.12 21.95
C LEU A 59 -2.23 -26.51 22.26
N ARG A 60 -2.44 -25.22 21.98
CA ARG A 60 -3.73 -24.55 22.26
C ARG A 60 -4.88 -25.11 21.40
N GLY A 61 -4.57 -25.63 20.22
CA GLY A 61 -5.53 -26.14 19.24
C GLY A 61 -6.17 -25.05 18.36
N SER A 62 -6.82 -25.44 17.27
CA SER A 62 -7.44 -24.51 16.32
C SER A 62 -8.88 -24.15 16.72
N THR A 63 -9.31 -22.96 16.30
CA THR A 63 -10.71 -22.52 16.28
C THR A 63 -11.44 -22.91 14.98
N ASN A 64 -10.70 -23.27 13.93
CA ASN A 64 -11.21 -23.52 12.56
C ASN A 64 -11.28 -25.01 12.19
N ALA A 65 -10.85 -25.92 13.06
CA ALA A 65 -10.86 -27.36 12.84
C ALA A 65 -12.09 -28.04 13.49
N ARG A 66 -12.57 -29.14 12.89
CA ARG A 66 -13.73 -29.91 13.40
C ARG A 66 -13.42 -30.56 14.76
N ASP A 67 -12.20 -31.06 14.92
CA ASP A 67 -11.59 -31.39 16.18
C ASP A 67 -10.58 -30.28 16.52
N SER A 68 -10.74 -29.61 17.66
CA SER A 68 -9.86 -28.49 18.00
C SER A 68 -8.40 -28.92 18.18
N GLY A 69 -8.15 -30.22 18.44
CA GLY A 69 -6.82 -30.75 18.68
C GLY A 69 -6.18 -30.23 19.97
N ARG A 70 -6.94 -29.64 20.90
CA ARG A 70 -6.40 -29.07 22.14
C ARG A 70 -5.55 -30.10 22.90
N GLY A 71 -4.33 -29.69 23.28
CA GLY A 71 -3.33 -30.55 23.89
C GLY A 71 -2.41 -31.27 22.89
N PHE A 72 -2.65 -31.10 21.58
CA PHE A 72 -1.92 -31.74 20.49
C PHE A 72 -1.62 -30.73 19.37
N ALA A 73 -0.59 -30.97 18.58
CA ALA A 73 -0.20 -30.13 17.45
C ALA A 73 0.38 -30.97 16.29
N ASN A 74 0.43 -30.36 15.10
CA ASN A 74 1.16 -30.91 13.95
C ASN A 74 2.53 -30.25 13.75
N ASN A 75 2.74 -29.06 14.29
CA ASN A 75 3.98 -28.30 14.19
C ASN A 75 4.46 -27.96 15.59
N HIS A 76 5.71 -28.31 15.88
CA HIS A 76 6.22 -28.37 17.24
C HIS A 76 7.53 -27.62 17.38
N ARG A 77 7.79 -27.11 18.58
CA ARG A 77 9.06 -26.48 18.94
C ARG A 77 9.42 -26.73 20.40
N ALA A 78 10.72 -26.84 20.66
CA ALA A 78 11.29 -26.79 21.99
C ALA A 78 12.54 -25.90 21.97
N ASP A 79 12.62 -24.96 22.91
CA ASP A 79 13.77 -24.08 23.12
C ASP A 79 14.47 -24.46 24.42
N ILE A 80 15.70 -24.96 24.31
CA ILE A 80 16.42 -25.60 25.40
C ILE A 80 17.66 -24.78 25.71
N ARG A 81 17.78 -24.27 26.94
CA ARG A 81 18.98 -23.53 27.36
C ARG A 81 20.20 -24.46 27.29
N TRP A 82 21.22 -24.05 26.54
CA TRP A 82 22.38 -24.89 26.27
C TRP A 82 23.66 -24.23 26.79
N PRO A 83 24.13 -24.55 28.00
CA PRO A 83 25.15 -23.77 28.69
C PRO A 83 26.58 -23.96 28.18
N ALA A 84 26.80 -24.75 27.11
CA ALA A 84 28.14 -25.15 26.71
C ALA A 84 28.34 -25.02 25.19
N TYR A 85 29.51 -24.52 24.80
CA TYR A 85 30.03 -24.60 23.43
C TYR A 85 30.51 -26.03 23.14
N LYS A 86 29.58 -26.98 23.17
CA LYS A 86 29.80 -28.40 22.87
C LYS A 86 28.64 -28.93 22.01
N PRO A 87 28.80 -30.09 21.34
CA PRO A 87 27.74 -30.66 20.52
C PRO A 87 26.48 -30.92 21.35
N PHE A 88 25.32 -30.60 20.78
CA PHE A 88 24.01 -30.82 21.39
C PHE A 88 23.40 -32.08 20.77
N HIS A 89 23.27 -33.14 21.56
CA HIS A 89 22.62 -34.38 21.14
C HIS A 89 21.16 -34.36 21.56
N PHE A 90 20.26 -34.82 20.69
CA PHE A 90 18.83 -34.85 20.98
C PHE A 90 18.11 -36.04 20.35
N ARG A 91 16.91 -36.34 20.85
CA ARG A 91 15.94 -37.27 20.26
C ARG A 91 14.54 -36.76 20.55
N ILE A 92 13.66 -36.84 19.56
CA ILE A 92 12.26 -36.38 19.67
C ILE A 92 11.38 -37.58 20.01
N ARG A 93 10.41 -37.38 20.90
CA ARG A 93 9.31 -38.31 21.13
C ARG A 93 8.00 -37.57 20.93
N ALA A 94 7.03 -38.21 20.27
CA ALA A 94 5.72 -37.66 20.00
C ALA A 94 4.65 -38.69 20.38
N THR A 95 3.63 -38.28 21.13
CA THR A 95 2.54 -39.14 21.62
C THR A 95 1.21 -38.64 21.08
N ASP A 96 0.43 -39.49 20.43
CA ASP A 96 -0.90 -39.12 19.92
C ASP A 96 -1.98 -39.15 21.02
N ALA A 97 -3.22 -38.78 20.65
CA ALA A 97 -4.36 -38.80 21.57
C ALA A 97 -4.78 -40.21 22.04
N ALA A 98 -4.34 -41.27 21.34
CA ALA A 98 -4.54 -42.66 21.73
C ALA A 98 -3.40 -43.21 22.61
N SER A 99 -2.50 -42.34 23.10
CA SER A 99 -1.31 -42.70 23.89
C SER A 99 -0.30 -43.58 23.16
N LYS A 100 -0.30 -43.57 21.82
CA LYS A 100 0.71 -44.23 21.01
C LYS A 100 1.91 -43.30 20.85
N GLU A 101 3.10 -43.76 21.22
CA GLU A 101 4.35 -42.99 21.11
C GLU A 101 5.12 -43.37 19.83
N VAL A 102 5.67 -42.36 19.16
CA VAL A 102 6.65 -42.47 18.09
C VAL A 102 7.94 -41.83 18.56
N VAL A 103 9.04 -42.53 18.36
CA VAL A 103 10.39 -42.09 18.75
C VAL A 103 11.16 -41.78 17.47
N GLY A 104 11.68 -40.57 17.38
CA GLY A 104 12.50 -40.13 16.25
C GLY A 104 13.92 -40.64 16.35
N GLU A 105 14.65 -40.55 15.23
CA GLU A 105 16.08 -40.87 15.20
C GLU A 105 16.90 -39.88 16.06
N PRO A 106 18.01 -40.31 16.68
CA PRO A 106 18.93 -39.40 17.37
C PRO A 106 19.53 -38.36 16.40
N GLY A 107 19.53 -37.10 16.81
CA GLY A 107 20.17 -36.00 16.11
C GLY A 107 21.35 -35.40 16.87
N VAL A 108 22.24 -34.73 16.15
CA VAL A 108 23.35 -33.96 16.73
C VAL A 108 23.43 -32.59 16.05
N VAL A 109 23.49 -31.54 16.86
CA VAL A 109 23.86 -30.21 16.39
C VAL A 109 25.34 -30.01 16.76
N PRO A 110 26.23 -29.79 15.78
CA PRO A 110 27.63 -29.56 16.05
C PRO A 110 27.82 -28.29 16.88
N THR A 111 28.99 -28.19 17.54
CA THR A 111 29.36 -26.96 18.23
C THR A 111 29.36 -25.79 17.25
N PRO A 112 28.74 -24.63 17.57
CA PRO A 112 28.78 -23.46 16.71
C PRO A 112 30.24 -23.03 16.45
N THR A 113 30.75 -23.24 15.24
CA THR A 113 32.03 -22.67 14.81
C THR A 113 31.80 -21.24 14.33
N MET A 114 32.02 -20.26 15.21
CA MET A 114 32.09 -18.87 14.79
C MET A 114 33.44 -18.63 14.09
N PRO A 115 33.49 -18.06 12.88
CA PRO A 115 34.76 -17.72 12.23
C PRO A 115 35.61 -16.82 13.14
N ALA A 116 36.91 -17.11 13.24
CA ALA A 116 37.84 -16.36 14.09
C ALA A 116 38.03 -14.88 13.66
N GLY A 117 37.61 -14.51 12.44
CA GLY A 117 37.54 -13.13 11.94
C GLY A 117 36.08 -12.73 11.72
N GLY A 118 35.61 -11.67 12.41
CA GLY A 118 34.18 -11.33 12.53
C GLY A 118 33.42 -10.98 11.24
N ALA A 119 34.09 -10.91 10.09
CA ALA A 119 33.51 -10.81 8.74
C ALA A 119 34.41 -11.55 7.74
N ALA A 120 33.81 -12.13 6.70
CA ALA A 120 34.57 -12.80 5.62
C ALA A 120 35.31 -11.81 4.71
N SER A 121 34.83 -10.56 4.63
CA SER A 121 35.43 -9.47 3.87
C SER A 121 35.18 -8.12 4.57
N ALA A 122 36.07 -7.15 4.36
CA ALA A 122 35.82 -5.77 4.78
C ALA A 122 34.94 -5.04 3.75
N GLY A 123 34.11 -4.10 4.21
CA GLY A 123 33.25 -3.31 3.34
C GLY A 123 32.70 -2.05 4.01
N ARG A 124 32.12 -1.19 3.20
CA ARG A 124 31.50 0.09 3.60
C ARG A 124 30.11 0.20 3.00
N ILE A 125 29.14 0.59 3.81
CA ILE A 125 27.75 0.84 3.41
C ILE A 125 27.41 2.29 3.73
N PRO A 126 27.23 3.18 2.74
CA PRO A 126 26.83 4.56 3.01
C PRO A 126 25.41 4.58 3.58
N LEU A 127 25.18 5.37 4.62
CA LEU A 127 23.89 5.51 5.30
C LEU A 127 23.34 6.91 5.06
N LYS A 128 22.09 7.01 4.62
CA LYS A 128 21.37 8.29 4.53
C LYS A 128 20.66 8.52 5.86
N VAL A 129 20.96 9.63 6.52
CA VAL A 129 20.30 10.04 7.77
C VAL A 129 19.36 11.20 7.47
N ASP A 130 18.06 10.94 7.56
CA ASP A 130 17.02 11.97 7.54
C ASP A 130 16.69 12.35 8.99
N ARG A 131 17.04 13.56 9.41
CA ARG A 131 16.73 14.04 10.78
C ARG A 131 15.27 14.47 10.94
N GLY A 132 14.49 14.53 9.86
CA GLY A 132 13.13 15.01 9.88
C GLY A 132 13.01 16.40 10.50
N ALA A 133 12.03 16.57 11.40
CA ALA A 133 11.80 17.82 12.11
C ALA A 133 12.65 17.97 13.40
N TRP A 134 13.44 16.96 13.77
CA TRP A 134 14.22 16.99 15.01
C TRP A 134 15.41 17.96 14.88
N LYS A 135 15.45 18.93 15.80
CA LYS A 135 16.49 19.96 15.88
C LYS A 135 17.39 19.83 17.12
N VAL A 136 17.15 18.82 17.96
CA VAL A 136 18.02 18.51 19.09
C VAL A 136 19.42 18.12 18.60
N ASP A 137 20.45 18.39 19.40
CA ASP A 137 21.81 18.05 19.02
C ASP A 137 22.04 16.52 19.04
N ALA A 138 22.73 16.04 18.02
CA ALA A 138 23.09 14.65 17.76
C ALA A 138 22.03 13.62 18.21
N PRO A 139 20.81 13.59 17.61
CA PRO A 139 19.73 12.76 18.10
C PRO A 139 20.05 11.26 18.01
N PRO A 140 19.60 10.43 18.97
CA PRO A 140 19.76 9.00 18.89
C PRO A 140 18.93 8.44 17.73
N VAL A 141 19.54 7.60 16.92
CA VAL A 141 18.90 6.93 15.77
C VAL A 141 19.18 5.43 15.82
N VAL A 142 18.27 4.67 15.22
CA VAL A 142 18.39 3.22 15.07
C VAL A 142 18.20 2.87 13.60
N ALA A 143 19.07 2.01 13.10
CA ALA A 143 19.04 1.52 11.73
C ALA A 143 19.08 -0.01 11.71
N GLY A 144 18.21 -0.61 10.93
CA GLY A 144 18.35 -1.98 10.46
C GLY A 144 19.24 -2.03 9.23
N VAL A 145 20.26 -2.89 9.25
CA VAL A 145 21.16 -3.11 8.11
C VAL A 145 21.12 -4.60 7.74
N PRO A 146 20.56 -4.96 6.57
CA PRO A 146 20.60 -6.33 6.09
C PRO A 146 22.01 -6.68 5.60
N PHE A 147 22.39 -7.95 5.72
CA PHE A 147 23.66 -8.48 5.22
C PHE A 147 23.41 -9.74 4.38
N PRO A 148 24.15 -9.93 3.27
CA PRO A 148 24.13 -11.20 2.56
C PRO A 148 24.69 -12.33 3.42
N ARG A 149 24.24 -13.56 3.14
CA ARG A 149 24.75 -14.78 3.75
C ARG A 149 26.28 -14.88 3.62
N GLY A 150 26.94 -15.24 4.71
CA GLY A 150 28.39 -15.44 4.78
C GLY A 150 29.25 -14.18 4.92
N VAL A 151 28.65 -12.97 4.98
CA VAL A 151 29.43 -11.72 4.98
C VAL A 151 29.90 -11.30 6.38
N LEU A 152 28.96 -11.17 7.33
CA LEU A 152 29.23 -10.68 8.69
C LEU A 152 28.82 -11.74 9.72
N PHE A 153 29.69 -12.07 10.67
CA PHE A 153 29.39 -13.08 11.70
C PHE A 153 29.31 -12.48 13.10
N LEU A 154 30.09 -11.44 13.39
CA LEU A 154 30.13 -10.78 14.69
C LEU A 154 29.60 -9.36 14.59
N ALA A 155 28.64 -9.01 15.45
CA ALA A 155 28.04 -7.68 15.46
C ALA A 155 29.06 -6.57 15.80
N ASN A 156 30.06 -6.87 16.62
CA ASN A 156 31.13 -5.94 16.99
C ASN A 156 32.21 -5.76 15.90
N ALA A 157 32.12 -6.49 14.79
CA ALA A 157 32.96 -6.29 13.61
C ALA A 157 32.37 -5.25 12.65
N ALA A 158 31.32 -4.53 13.05
CA ALA A 158 30.73 -3.41 12.34
C ALA A 158 30.67 -2.16 13.25
N TYR A 159 30.88 -0.98 12.67
CA TYR A 159 30.85 0.30 13.39
C TYR A 159 30.50 1.46 12.45
N VAL A 160 30.04 2.57 13.01
CA VAL A 160 29.60 3.74 12.23
C VAL A 160 30.73 4.76 12.11
N VAL A 161 30.85 5.38 10.94
CA VAL A 161 31.76 6.50 10.68
C VAL A 161 30.99 7.75 10.26
N ALA A 162 31.51 8.92 10.62
CA ALA A 162 31.07 10.22 10.12
C ALA A 162 32.27 10.94 9.51
N ASP A 163 32.22 11.25 8.20
CA ASP A 163 33.33 11.81 7.42
C ASP A 163 34.65 11.01 7.57
N ASN A 164 34.53 9.68 7.63
CA ASN A 164 35.60 8.68 7.85
C ASN A 164 36.12 8.54 9.30
N GLU A 165 35.62 9.34 10.23
CA GLU A 165 35.99 9.19 11.65
C GLU A 165 35.00 8.24 12.35
N PRO A 166 35.46 7.18 13.04
CA PRO A 166 34.60 6.33 13.84
C PRO A 166 33.81 7.14 14.88
N ILE A 167 32.51 6.86 15.01
CA ILE A 167 31.65 7.43 16.05
C ILE A 167 31.10 6.32 16.95
N PRO A 168 30.76 6.62 18.21
CA PRO A 168 30.14 5.63 19.09
C PRO A 168 28.86 5.05 18.50
N CYS A 169 28.80 3.72 18.48
CA CYS A 169 27.64 2.96 18.05
C CYS A 169 27.44 1.72 18.91
N GLN A 170 26.24 1.17 18.86
CA GLN A 170 25.86 -0.05 19.53
C GLN A 170 25.23 -1.00 18.50
N THR A 171 25.72 -2.23 18.45
CA THR A 171 25.30 -3.22 17.45
C THR A 171 24.66 -4.46 18.08
N GLU A 172 23.61 -4.98 17.45
CA GLU A 172 22.93 -6.22 17.84
C GLU A 172 22.70 -7.09 16.61
N ALA A 173 23.11 -8.36 16.67
CA ALA A 173 22.71 -9.37 15.69
C ALA A 173 21.25 -9.76 15.97
N VAL A 174 20.32 -9.32 15.13
CA VAL A 174 18.88 -9.53 15.31
C VAL A 174 18.46 -10.91 14.82
N SER A 175 18.92 -11.31 13.64
CA SER A 175 18.69 -12.64 13.10
C SER A 175 19.90 -13.15 12.32
N ARG A 176 20.00 -14.47 12.20
CA ARG A 176 21.14 -15.17 11.61
C ARG A 176 20.69 -16.22 10.60
N TYR A 177 21.47 -16.39 9.55
CA TYR A 177 21.38 -17.55 8.68
C TYR A 177 21.79 -18.83 9.42
N ASP A 178 21.48 -19.97 8.83
CA ASP A 178 21.85 -21.32 9.27
C ASP A 178 23.37 -21.56 9.30
N ASP A 179 24.16 -20.82 8.52
CA ASP A 179 25.63 -20.83 8.63
C ASP A 179 26.19 -19.96 9.77
N GLY A 180 25.32 -19.31 10.54
CA GLY A 180 25.68 -18.44 11.67
C GLY A 180 25.99 -17.00 11.29
N SER A 181 26.08 -16.66 10.00
CA SER A 181 26.23 -15.27 9.56
C SER A 181 24.99 -14.43 9.87
N ILE A 182 25.16 -13.13 10.09
CA ILE A 182 24.12 -12.18 10.44
C ILE A 182 23.30 -11.87 9.19
N CYS A 183 21.98 -12.03 9.30
CA CYS A 183 21.00 -11.63 8.28
C CYS A 183 20.59 -10.15 8.48
N TRP A 184 20.31 -9.77 9.73
CA TRP A 184 19.97 -8.40 10.11
C TRP A 184 20.82 -7.94 11.29
N LEU A 185 21.52 -6.82 11.09
CA LEU A 185 22.24 -6.11 12.12
C LEU A 185 21.44 -4.86 12.51
N ARG A 186 21.13 -4.70 13.80
CA ARG A 186 20.63 -3.43 14.32
C ARG A 186 21.80 -2.58 14.78
N VAL A 187 21.81 -1.31 14.38
CA VAL A 187 22.84 -0.34 14.74
C VAL A 187 22.18 0.89 15.32
N ALA A 188 22.51 1.24 16.55
CA ALA A 188 22.14 2.50 17.18
C ALA A 188 23.36 3.41 17.27
N PHE A 189 23.18 4.71 16.99
CA PHE A 189 24.23 5.73 17.09
C PHE A 189 23.60 7.11 17.27
N GLN A 190 24.40 8.13 17.54
CA GLN A 190 23.95 9.52 17.57
C GLN A 190 24.18 10.15 16.20
N ALA A 191 23.11 10.60 15.55
CA ALA A 191 23.20 11.16 14.20
C ALA A 191 24.11 12.40 14.18
N PRO A 192 25.17 12.43 13.36
CA PRO A 192 26.06 13.59 13.26
C PRO A 192 25.35 14.79 12.59
N GLN A 193 25.98 15.97 12.64
CA GLN A 193 25.40 17.19 12.04
C GLN A 193 25.02 16.99 10.57
N VAL A 194 23.96 17.69 10.14
CA VAL A 194 23.47 17.64 8.76
C VAL A 194 24.60 17.99 7.79
N GLY A 195 24.72 17.24 6.70
CA GLY A 195 25.76 17.42 5.68
C GLY A 195 27.00 16.56 5.87
N LYS A 196 27.19 15.92 7.04
CA LYS A 196 28.24 14.91 7.22
C LYS A 196 27.89 13.59 6.53
N GLY A 197 28.87 12.99 5.86
CA GLY A 197 28.72 11.67 5.26
C GLY A 197 28.75 10.57 6.33
N VAL A 198 27.69 9.76 6.42
CA VAL A 198 27.59 8.66 7.38
C VAL A 198 27.72 7.34 6.66
N ALA A 199 28.45 6.39 7.23
CA ALA A 199 28.55 5.02 6.71
C ALA A 199 28.69 3.98 7.83
N LEU A 200 28.32 2.74 7.53
CA LEU A 200 28.66 1.57 8.33
C LEU A 200 29.84 0.85 7.68
N ASP A 201 30.94 0.78 8.39
CA ASP A 201 32.10 -0.02 8.00
C ASP A 201 32.08 -1.35 8.75
N TYR A 202 32.53 -2.42 8.08
CA TYR A 202 32.64 -3.76 8.68
C TYR A 202 33.90 -4.49 8.19
N GLY A 203 34.47 -5.40 8.99
CA GLY A 203 35.71 -6.11 8.66
C GLY A 203 36.62 -6.44 9.85
N ALA A 204 37.70 -7.20 9.63
CA ALA A 204 38.65 -7.57 10.69
C ALA A 204 39.53 -6.37 11.12
N ARG A 205 39.40 -5.98 12.39
CA ARG A 205 40.14 -4.90 13.09
C ARG A 205 40.14 -3.56 12.36
N ILE A 206 38.97 -2.95 12.26
CA ILE A 206 38.91 -1.51 12.01
C ILE A 206 38.68 -0.80 13.35
N ALA A 207 39.41 0.31 13.56
CA ALA A 207 39.48 1.01 14.83
C ALA A 207 38.08 1.41 15.33
N GLN A 208 37.68 0.91 16.50
CA GLN A 208 36.51 1.44 17.19
C GLN A 208 36.90 2.78 17.83
N ALA A 209 36.05 3.80 17.69
CA ALA A 209 36.13 4.96 18.58
C ALA A 209 36.09 4.48 20.03
N GLY A 210 36.78 5.20 20.93
CA GLY A 210 36.74 4.88 22.36
C GLY A 210 35.31 4.65 22.82
N THR A 211 35.06 3.54 23.50
CA THR A 211 33.72 3.17 23.98
C THR A 211 33.28 4.22 25.01
N PRO A 212 32.18 4.97 24.78
CA PRO A 212 31.60 5.78 25.84
C PRO A 212 31.34 4.91 27.07
N GLU A 213 31.46 5.47 28.27
CA GLU A 213 31.03 4.75 29.47
C GLU A 213 29.57 4.31 29.32
N HIS A 214 29.32 3.02 29.49
CA HIS A 214 27.98 2.46 29.46
C HIS A 214 27.18 3.04 30.62
N ALA A 215 25.86 3.12 30.47
CA ALA A 215 25.02 3.45 31.62
C ALA A 215 25.24 2.42 32.74
N ALA A 216 25.44 2.89 33.97
CA ALA A 216 25.46 2.01 35.13
C ALA A 216 24.01 1.57 35.41
N VAL A 217 23.77 0.25 35.42
CA VAL A 217 22.44 -0.33 35.63
C VAL A 217 22.47 -1.31 36.80
N LYS A 218 21.49 -1.20 37.69
CA LYS A 218 21.24 -2.15 38.78
C LYS A 218 19.76 -2.54 38.76
N VAL A 219 19.46 -3.84 38.74
CA VAL A 219 18.09 -4.36 38.84
C VAL A 219 18.02 -5.29 40.05
N GLU A 220 17.10 -5.01 40.99
CA GLU A 220 16.90 -5.77 42.23
C GLU A 220 15.41 -6.09 42.40
N GLY A 221 15.01 -7.27 41.91
CA GLY A 221 13.61 -7.68 41.87
C GLY A 221 12.78 -6.73 41.01
N LYS A 222 11.93 -5.93 41.65
CA LYS A 222 11.04 -4.93 41.01
C LYS A 222 11.59 -3.51 41.04
N ALA A 223 12.71 -3.27 41.71
CA ALA A 223 13.40 -1.99 41.77
C ALA A 223 14.54 -1.94 40.76
N PHE A 224 14.85 -0.75 40.25
CA PHE A 224 16.01 -0.57 39.38
C PHE A 224 16.61 0.83 39.47
N GLN A 225 17.88 0.92 39.09
CA GLN A 225 18.61 2.18 38.94
C GLN A 225 19.34 2.19 37.60
N VAL A 226 19.27 3.32 36.90
CA VAL A 226 20.01 3.60 35.67
C VAL A 226 20.72 4.94 35.84
N SER A 227 21.99 5.03 35.46
CA SER A 227 22.74 6.29 35.42
C SER A 227 23.50 6.38 34.11
N SER A 228 23.20 7.40 33.28
CA SER A 228 23.76 7.58 31.94
C SER A 228 24.32 9.00 31.76
N GLY A 229 25.13 9.46 32.71
CA GLY A 229 25.71 10.81 32.72
C GLY A 229 24.70 11.86 33.19
N LEU A 230 24.06 12.56 32.25
CA LEU A 230 23.11 13.65 32.55
C LEU A 230 21.74 13.14 33.05
N VAL A 231 21.46 11.86 32.88
CA VAL A 231 20.22 11.22 33.33
C VAL A 231 20.49 10.20 34.41
N SER A 232 19.65 10.18 35.44
CA SER A 232 19.55 9.05 36.38
C SER A 232 18.10 8.70 36.65
N ILE A 233 17.78 7.40 36.63
CA ILE A 233 16.45 6.87 36.91
C ILE A 233 16.57 5.96 38.12
N ALA A 234 15.78 6.20 39.16
CA ALA A 234 15.71 5.33 40.33
C ALA A 234 14.26 4.97 40.61
N ALA A 235 13.91 3.69 40.43
CA ALA A 235 12.58 3.16 40.66
C ALA A 235 12.58 2.17 41.84
N ARG A 236 11.54 2.25 42.66
CA ARG A 236 11.29 1.37 43.80
C ARG A 236 10.35 0.23 43.40
N ALA A 237 10.30 -0.80 44.23
CA ALA A 237 9.48 -1.99 44.00
C ALA A 237 7.96 -1.73 43.98
N ASP A 238 7.50 -0.60 44.52
CA ASP A 238 6.10 -0.15 44.51
C ASP A 238 5.73 0.66 43.26
N GLY A 239 6.68 0.87 42.34
CA GLY A 239 6.50 1.66 41.13
C GLY A 239 6.71 3.16 41.29
N THR A 240 7.02 3.65 42.51
CA THR A 240 7.42 5.04 42.72
C THR A 240 8.91 5.23 42.43
N GLY A 241 9.35 6.47 42.20
CA GLY A 241 10.75 6.71 41.91
C GLY A 241 11.05 8.17 41.57
N THR A 242 12.28 8.41 41.13
CA THR A 242 12.76 9.71 40.70
C THR A 242 13.53 9.61 39.38
N LEU A 243 13.36 10.62 38.53
CA LEU A 243 14.10 10.88 37.32
C LEU A 243 14.91 12.17 37.53
N LYS A 244 16.22 12.09 37.41
CA LYS A 244 17.11 13.26 37.35
C LYS A 244 17.45 13.53 35.89
N LEU A 245 17.17 14.74 35.42
CA LEU A 245 17.38 15.22 34.06
C LEU A 245 18.25 16.49 34.13
N GLY A 246 19.56 16.35 33.96
CA GLY A 246 20.52 17.42 34.21
C GLY A 246 20.48 17.90 35.67
N GLN A 247 20.08 19.15 35.88
CA GLN A 247 19.90 19.74 37.21
C GLN A 247 18.49 19.55 37.79
N ALA A 248 17.51 19.16 36.97
CA ALA A 248 16.14 18.94 37.41
C ALA A 248 15.96 17.53 38.00
N THR A 249 15.20 17.41 39.07
CA THR A 249 14.79 16.11 39.64
C THR A 249 13.28 16.07 39.74
N VAL A 250 12.67 15.05 39.16
CA VAL A 250 11.23 14.89 39.06
C VAL A 250 10.81 13.48 39.48
N PRO A 251 9.56 13.26 39.91
CA PRO A 251 9.04 11.91 40.14
C PRO A 251 9.05 11.07 38.85
N LEU A 252 9.23 9.76 39.00
CA LEU A 252 8.94 8.79 37.95
C LEU A 252 7.42 8.81 37.65
N PRO A 253 6.97 8.82 36.37
CA PRO A 253 5.56 8.77 36.06
C PRO A 253 4.92 7.48 36.58
N ARG A 254 3.76 7.61 37.23
CA ARG A 254 2.97 6.45 37.67
C ARG A 254 1.57 6.48 37.07
N GLY A 255 1.20 5.40 36.39
CA GLY A 255 -0.16 5.19 35.89
C GLY A 255 -1.15 4.99 37.03
N VAL A 256 -2.32 5.61 36.94
CA VAL A 256 -3.44 5.40 37.85
C VAL A 256 -4.70 5.26 37.02
N LEU A 257 -5.27 4.05 37.03
CA LEU A 257 -6.57 3.75 36.43
C LEU A 257 -7.66 3.97 37.47
N VAL A 258 -8.78 4.55 37.08
CA VAL A 258 -9.99 4.61 37.91
C VAL A 258 -11.11 3.91 37.16
N ASP A 259 -11.72 2.91 37.80
CA ASP A 259 -12.83 2.16 37.20
C ASP A 259 -14.11 3.01 37.13
N LYS A 260 -15.18 2.44 36.56
CA LYS A 260 -16.48 3.11 36.43
C LYS A 260 -17.14 3.43 37.79
N ASP A 261 -16.76 2.72 38.84
CA ASP A 261 -17.33 2.84 40.19
C ASP A 261 -16.52 3.81 41.06
N GLY A 262 -15.42 4.37 40.52
CA GLY A 262 -14.57 5.35 41.19
C GLY A 262 -13.41 4.75 41.99
N THR A 263 -13.19 3.44 41.91
CA THR A 263 -12.08 2.77 42.60
C THR A 263 -10.77 3.06 41.88
N SER A 264 -9.73 3.41 42.63
CA SER A 264 -8.39 3.72 42.11
C SER A 264 -7.49 2.49 42.08
N PHE A 265 -6.81 2.30 40.95
CA PHE A 265 -5.88 1.21 40.68
C PHE A 265 -4.53 1.78 40.21
N PRO A 266 -3.60 2.12 41.13
CA PRO A 266 -2.25 2.50 40.75
C PRO A 266 -1.49 1.38 40.05
N ALA A 267 -0.68 1.74 39.06
CA ALA A 267 0.28 0.85 38.41
C ALA A 267 1.24 0.27 39.46
N THR A 268 1.33 -1.06 39.47
CA THR A 268 2.13 -1.85 40.40
C THR A 268 3.05 -2.79 39.62
N PRO A 269 4.39 -2.64 39.72
CA PRO A 269 5.34 -3.49 39.02
C PRO A 269 5.27 -4.96 39.44
N GLU A 270 5.48 -5.84 38.47
CA GLU A 270 5.54 -7.29 38.66
C GLU A 270 6.86 -7.86 38.18
N ALA A 271 7.37 -7.39 37.04
CA ALA A 271 8.67 -7.76 36.52
C ALA A 271 9.42 -6.54 35.95
N VAL A 272 10.74 -6.55 36.11
CA VAL A 272 11.65 -5.56 35.51
C VAL A 272 12.70 -6.29 34.69
N THR A 273 12.83 -5.91 33.43
CA THR A 273 13.78 -6.50 32.49
C THR A 273 14.70 -5.43 31.92
N LEU A 274 16.00 -5.69 31.93
CA LEU A 274 16.98 -4.93 31.14
C LEU A 274 16.87 -5.40 29.69
N GLU A 275 16.07 -4.68 28.89
CA GLU A 275 15.73 -5.06 27.50
C GLU A 275 16.87 -4.71 26.53
N GLU A 276 17.60 -3.63 26.80
CA GLU A 276 18.77 -3.24 26.02
C GLU A 276 19.80 -2.52 26.90
N HIS A 277 21.09 -2.84 26.74
CA HIS A 277 22.20 -2.19 27.45
C HIS A 277 23.40 -2.03 26.54
N GLY A 278 23.71 -0.80 26.14
CA GLY A 278 24.94 -0.53 25.41
C GLY A 278 25.34 0.95 25.41
N ALA A 279 26.34 1.26 24.59
CA ALA A 279 27.05 2.53 24.60
C ALA A 279 26.22 3.75 24.14
N VAL A 280 25.08 3.53 23.47
CA VAL A 280 24.25 4.62 22.93
C VAL A 280 22.95 4.76 23.71
N ARG A 281 22.32 3.65 24.08
CA ARG A 281 21.07 3.66 24.83
C ARG A 281 20.93 2.46 25.76
N THR A 282 20.10 2.65 26.79
CA THR A 282 19.68 1.62 27.73
C THR A 282 18.17 1.64 27.84
N VAL A 283 17.54 0.46 27.82
CA VAL A 283 16.10 0.29 27.86
C VAL A 283 15.71 -0.62 29.02
N ILE A 284 14.92 -0.09 29.94
CA ILE A 284 14.29 -0.86 31.02
C ILE A 284 12.82 -1.08 30.67
N ARG A 285 12.40 -2.34 30.66
CA ARG A 285 10.99 -2.74 30.55
C ARG A 285 10.44 -3.07 31.93
N VAL A 286 9.27 -2.53 32.25
CA VAL A 286 8.53 -2.81 33.48
C VAL A 286 7.16 -3.36 33.09
N ASP A 287 6.89 -4.61 33.46
CA ASP A 287 5.59 -5.25 33.29
C ASP A 287 4.83 -5.25 34.62
N GLY A 288 3.53 -5.04 34.59
CA GLY A 288 2.68 -5.12 35.78
C GLY A 288 1.20 -4.91 35.51
N HIS A 289 0.45 -4.70 36.58
CA HIS A 289 -0.99 -4.42 36.52
C HIS A 289 -1.34 -3.16 37.31
N HIS A 290 -2.44 -2.53 36.93
CA HIS A 290 -3.13 -1.55 37.76
C HIS A 290 -3.83 -2.29 38.90
N ARG A 291 -3.48 -2.03 40.15
CA ARG A 291 -4.01 -2.76 41.31
C ARG A 291 -4.63 -1.82 42.34
N SER A 292 -5.78 -2.16 42.88
CA SER A 292 -6.43 -1.43 43.98
C SER A 292 -5.74 -1.70 45.30
N ALA A 293 -6.13 -0.97 46.35
CA ALA A 293 -5.56 -1.10 47.69
C ALA A 293 -5.71 -2.51 48.32
N ASP A 294 -6.76 -3.26 47.93
CA ASP A 294 -7.00 -4.65 48.33
C ASP A 294 -6.26 -5.69 47.43
N GLY A 295 -5.49 -5.23 46.46
CA GLY A 295 -4.67 -6.06 45.57
C GLY A 295 -5.37 -6.58 44.31
N LYS A 296 -6.65 -6.27 44.10
CA LYS A 296 -7.38 -6.67 42.88
C LYS A 296 -6.77 -6.00 41.65
N ALA A 297 -6.47 -6.81 40.63
CA ALA A 297 -5.97 -6.32 39.35
C ALA A 297 -7.11 -5.78 38.47
N HIS A 298 -6.77 -4.76 37.70
CA HIS A 298 -7.51 -4.31 36.54
C HIS A 298 -6.64 -4.56 35.29
N PHE A 299 -6.39 -3.56 34.45
CA PHE A 299 -5.65 -3.74 33.20
C PHE A 299 -4.15 -3.93 33.43
N ALA A 300 -3.55 -4.82 32.64
CA ALA A 300 -2.11 -4.93 32.47
C ALA A 300 -1.49 -3.63 31.91
N TYR A 301 -0.23 -3.38 32.23
CA TYR A 301 0.56 -2.32 31.64
C TYR A 301 2.02 -2.75 31.38
N VAL A 302 2.62 -2.12 30.38
CA VAL A 302 4.05 -2.22 30.09
C VAL A 302 4.61 -0.80 29.99
N MET A 303 5.66 -0.51 30.74
CA MET A 303 6.39 0.76 30.66
C MET A 303 7.83 0.51 30.18
N ARG A 304 8.24 1.16 29.10
CA ARG A 304 9.64 1.13 28.61
C ARG A 304 10.29 2.49 28.78
N LEU A 305 11.40 2.52 29.51
CA LEU A 305 12.18 3.73 29.77
C LEU A 305 13.49 3.68 28.99
N TYR A 306 13.69 4.66 28.12
CA TYR A 306 14.85 4.81 27.25
C TYR A 306 15.75 5.93 27.77
N ALA A 307 16.94 5.57 28.24
CA ALA A 307 18.01 6.50 28.59
C ALA A 307 19.06 6.50 27.47
N PHE A 308 19.49 7.68 27.03
CA PHE A 308 20.45 7.85 25.94
C PHE A 308 21.76 8.46 26.45
N ALA A 309 22.89 7.91 26.00
CA ALA A 309 24.21 8.35 26.46
C ALA A 309 24.45 9.84 26.18
N GLY A 310 24.88 10.61 27.17
CA GLY A 310 25.18 12.04 26.99
C GLY A 310 23.97 12.93 26.64
N LYS A 311 22.74 12.41 26.72
CA LYS A 311 21.51 13.22 26.58
C LYS A 311 20.89 13.47 27.94
N ASP A 312 20.22 14.60 28.06
CA ASP A 312 19.51 15.04 29.27
C ASP A 312 18.01 14.73 29.23
N TYR A 313 17.53 14.04 28.19
CA TYR A 313 16.14 13.65 28.00
C TYR A 313 15.94 12.13 28.03
N VAL A 314 14.74 11.71 28.40
CA VAL A 314 14.29 10.31 28.49
C VAL A 314 13.03 10.14 27.64
N ARG A 315 12.92 9.00 26.95
CA ARG A 315 11.64 8.55 26.37
C ARG A 315 11.00 7.51 27.28
N CYS A 316 9.69 7.60 27.43
CA CYS A 316 8.86 6.66 28.18
C CYS A 316 7.71 6.20 27.28
N ASP A 317 7.69 4.92 26.93
CA ASP A 317 6.52 4.32 26.28
C ASP A 317 5.66 3.66 27.36
N TYR A 318 4.38 4.01 27.39
CA TYR A 318 3.41 3.43 28.32
C TYR A 318 2.31 2.72 27.54
N THR A 319 2.26 1.40 27.65
CA THR A 319 1.21 0.56 27.06
C THR A 319 0.25 0.12 28.15
N PHE A 320 -1.06 0.24 27.93
CA PHE A 320 -2.07 -0.48 28.73
C PHE A 320 -2.77 -1.52 27.85
N ALA A 321 -3.20 -2.62 28.46
CA ALA A 321 -3.89 -3.69 27.74
C ALA A 321 -5.07 -4.24 28.56
N ASN A 322 -6.18 -4.52 27.88
CA ASN A 322 -7.34 -5.14 28.46
C ASN A 322 -7.17 -6.67 28.50
N ASP A 323 -6.62 -7.17 29.61
CA ASP A 323 -6.48 -8.59 29.93
C ASP A 323 -7.65 -9.11 30.79
N MET A 324 -8.72 -8.33 30.96
CA MET A 324 -9.92 -8.70 31.73
C MET A 324 -10.80 -9.67 30.94
N THR A 325 -10.35 -10.92 30.82
CA THR A 325 -10.98 -11.94 29.96
C THR A 325 -12.31 -12.50 30.48
N ALA A 326 -12.70 -12.19 31.73
CA ALA A 326 -13.99 -12.59 32.27
C ALA A 326 -15.18 -11.87 31.62
N GLN A 327 -14.95 -10.76 30.91
CA GLN A 327 -15.96 -9.97 30.21
C GLN A 327 -15.48 -9.69 28.79
N GLU A 328 -16.39 -9.63 27.81
CA GLU A 328 -15.99 -9.28 26.44
C GLU A 328 -15.64 -7.79 26.32
N MET A 329 -16.37 -6.92 27.03
CA MET A 329 -16.17 -5.47 27.05
C MET A 329 -15.91 -5.01 28.48
N THR A 330 -14.91 -4.17 28.68
CA THR A 330 -14.57 -3.63 30.01
C THR A 330 -14.53 -2.11 29.95
N ALA A 331 -15.23 -1.48 30.88
CA ALA A 331 -15.31 -0.02 30.99
C ALA A 331 -14.50 0.50 32.17
N PHE A 332 -13.80 1.62 31.99
CA PHE A 332 -13.16 2.38 33.06
C PHE A 332 -13.33 3.88 32.83
N ARG A 333 -13.26 4.67 33.91
CA ARG A 333 -13.53 6.11 33.87
C ARG A 333 -12.34 6.92 33.37
N GLN A 334 -11.14 6.62 33.86
CA GLN A 334 -9.94 7.33 33.44
C GLN A 334 -8.64 6.52 33.65
N LEU A 335 -7.61 6.87 32.89
CA LEU A 335 -6.23 6.42 33.05
C LEU A 335 -5.30 7.63 32.91
N ASN A 336 -4.58 7.95 33.98
CA ASN A 336 -3.73 9.12 34.06
C ASN A 336 -2.30 8.74 34.46
N LEU A 337 -1.30 9.44 33.90
CA LEU A 337 0.07 9.44 34.41
C LEU A 337 0.21 10.59 35.41
N ARG A 338 0.57 10.27 36.66
CA ARG A 338 0.78 11.25 37.73
C ARG A 338 2.25 11.57 37.94
N PHE A 339 2.55 12.86 38.07
CA PHE A 339 3.86 13.40 38.41
C PHE A 339 3.77 14.18 39.73
N ALA A 340 3.91 13.47 40.85
CA ALA A 340 3.83 14.04 42.20
C ALA A 340 4.84 15.17 42.46
N GLY A 341 4.37 16.31 42.96
CA GLY A 341 5.19 17.48 43.30
C GLY A 341 5.45 18.45 42.14
N LEU A 342 5.05 18.12 40.91
CA LEU A 342 5.11 19.07 39.78
C LEU A 342 3.86 19.96 39.76
N THR A 343 3.86 21.06 40.51
CA THR A 343 2.70 21.97 40.64
C THR A 343 2.75 23.16 39.66
N ALA A 344 1.58 23.67 39.29
CA ALA A 344 1.38 24.83 38.41
C ALA A 344 1.96 24.69 36.98
N PRO A 345 1.57 23.64 36.23
CA PRO A 345 2.05 23.42 34.87
C PRO A 345 1.60 24.53 33.90
N LEU A 346 2.51 24.90 33.01
CA LEU A 346 2.27 25.74 31.84
C LEU A 346 2.13 24.84 30.62
N VAL A 347 0.93 24.73 30.05
CA VAL A 347 0.73 24.04 28.78
C VAL A 347 1.12 24.97 27.65
N VAL A 348 2.11 24.54 26.86
CA VAL A 348 2.88 25.42 25.95
C VAL A 348 2.01 25.99 24.84
N ASN A 349 1.01 25.24 24.36
CA ASN A 349 0.12 25.77 23.32
C ASN A 349 -0.93 26.74 23.89
N GLY A 350 -0.76 28.04 23.58
CA GLY A 350 -1.66 29.11 24.03
C GLY A 350 -1.33 29.70 25.40
N ASP A 351 -0.13 29.41 25.93
CA ASP A 351 0.39 29.87 27.22
C ASP A 351 -0.61 29.66 28.37
N LEU A 352 -1.11 28.42 28.48
CA LEU A 352 -2.12 28.07 29.47
C LEU A 352 -1.46 27.68 30.80
N LYS A 353 -1.30 28.65 31.70
CA LYS A 353 -0.88 28.39 33.07
C LYS A 353 -2.05 27.85 33.89
N LEU A 354 -1.98 26.57 34.23
CA LEU A 354 -3.02 25.89 35.00
C LEU A 354 -2.80 26.10 36.52
N THR A 355 -3.89 26.41 37.23
CA THR A 355 -3.93 26.46 38.71
C THR A 355 -4.58 25.20 39.28
N ASP A 356 -4.44 24.97 40.59
CA ASP A 356 -5.05 23.80 41.27
C ASP A 356 -6.53 23.60 40.89
N GLY A 357 -6.87 22.37 40.51
CA GLY A 357 -8.21 21.97 40.06
C GLY A 357 -8.51 22.30 38.59
N GLN A 358 -7.61 22.98 37.86
CA GLN A 358 -7.77 23.23 36.44
C GLN A 358 -7.19 22.13 35.57
N ARG A 359 -7.82 21.87 34.44
CA ARG A 359 -7.31 21.02 33.37
C ARG A 359 -7.61 21.58 31.99
N VAL A 360 -6.73 21.33 31.05
CA VAL A 360 -7.03 21.47 29.63
C VAL A 360 -7.27 20.08 29.02
N LEU A 361 -8.44 19.89 28.43
CA LEU A 361 -8.90 18.64 27.85
C LEU A 361 -9.01 18.80 26.33
N GLN A 362 -8.14 18.12 25.58
CA GLN A 362 -8.34 17.84 24.17
C GLN A 362 -9.45 16.79 24.05
N ARG A 363 -10.69 17.23 23.86
CA ARG A 363 -11.88 16.35 23.84
C ARG A 363 -12.23 15.84 22.45
N GLU A 364 -11.81 16.52 21.39
CA GLU A 364 -11.97 16.12 19.98
C GLU A 364 -10.64 16.32 19.22
N ASP A 365 -10.53 15.93 17.95
CA ASP A 365 -9.33 16.14 17.12
C ASP A 365 -9.07 17.61 16.76
N ASN A 366 -10.07 18.45 16.93
CA ASN A 366 -10.06 19.86 16.56
C ASN A 366 -10.55 20.78 17.69
N GLU A 367 -10.69 20.28 18.91
CA GLU A 367 -11.06 21.11 20.04
C GLU A 367 -10.43 20.67 21.38
N TRP A 368 -9.87 21.65 22.09
CA TRP A 368 -9.59 21.57 23.51
C TRP A 368 -10.40 22.60 24.30
N VAL A 369 -10.70 22.26 25.56
CA VAL A 369 -11.39 23.14 26.53
C VAL A 369 -10.60 23.24 27.83
N LEU A 370 -10.63 24.41 28.47
CA LEU A 370 -10.11 24.64 29.81
C LEU A 370 -11.24 24.50 30.84
N GLU A 371 -11.05 23.64 31.83
CA GLU A 371 -12.04 23.33 32.87
C GLU A 371 -11.46 23.58 34.27
N PRO A 372 -12.22 24.20 35.20
CA PRO A 372 -13.45 24.95 34.94
C PRO A 372 -13.15 26.23 34.12
N GLY A 373 -14.08 26.60 33.25
CA GLY A 373 -13.97 27.79 32.40
C GLY A 373 -14.65 27.61 31.04
N GLU A 374 -14.62 28.66 30.22
CA GLU A 374 -15.20 28.67 28.86
C GLU A 374 -14.13 28.75 27.75
N ARG A 375 -12.85 28.84 28.14
CA ARG A 375 -11.76 29.05 27.20
C ARG A 375 -11.51 27.78 26.39
N LYS A 376 -11.41 27.93 25.07
CA LYS A 376 -11.24 26.82 24.11
C LYS A 376 -10.21 27.17 23.03
N GLY A 377 -9.75 26.15 22.33
CA GLY A 377 -8.93 26.27 21.13
C GLY A 377 -8.92 24.97 20.36
N GLU A 378 -8.05 24.83 19.35
CA GLU A 378 -8.17 23.71 18.41
C GLU A 378 -7.37 22.46 18.82
N ARG A 379 -6.03 22.53 18.85
CA ARG A 379 -5.17 21.34 18.96
C ARG A 379 -4.01 21.52 19.91
N LEU A 380 -3.96 20.76 21.00
CA LEU A 380 -2.80 20.71 21.89
C LEU A 380 -1.62 20.04 21.18
N THR A 381 -0.46 20.69 21.22
CA THR A 381 0.80 20.09 20.73
C THR A 381 1.22 18.90 21.59
N GLY A 382 0.77 18.86 22.85
CA GLY A 382 1.08 17.79 23.80
C GLY A 382 2.20 18.12 24.77
N GLU A 383 2.44 19.40 25.08
CA GLU A 383 3.59 19.81 25.88
C GLU A 383 3.17 20.61 27.13
N ALA A 384 3.72 20.24 28.28
CA ALA A 384 3.59 20.99 29.52
C ALA A 384 4.96 21.22 30.17
N GLU A 385 5.20 22.45 30.61
CA GLU A 385 6.37 22.84 31.38
C GLU A 385 6.02 22.99 32.85
N CYS A 386 6.77 22.33 33.73
CA CYS A 386 6.51 22.35 35.17
C CYS A 386 7.77 21.96 35.95
N GLY A 387 8.10 22.66 37.05
CA GLY A 387 9.23 22.29 37.91
C GLY A 387 10.59 22.24 37.20
N GLY A 388 10.79 23.07 36.17
CA GLY A 388 12.03 23.10 35.39
C GLY A 388 12.18 21.96 34.37
N VAL A 389 11.14 21.14 34.17
CA VAL A 389 11.10 20.11 33.11
C VAL A 389 9.97 20.37 32.13
N ARG A 390 10.12 19.80 30.93
CA ARG A 390 9.07 19.69 29.93
C ARG A 390 8.65 18.23 29.82
N VAL A 391 7.35 18.00 29.94
CA VAL A 391 6.68 16.70 29.71
C VAL A 391 5.95 16.80 28.38
N MET A 392 6.26 15.90 27.46
CA MET A 392 5.79 15.96 26.08
C MET A 392 5.15 14.63 25.68
N LEU A 393 3.90 14.67 25.23
CA LEU A 393 3.14 13.53 24.75
C LEU A 393 3.06 13.60 23.23
N ARG A 394 3.69 12.64 22.55
CA ARG A 394 3.67 12.58 21.08
C ARG A 394 2.26 12.27 20.58
N GLN A 395 1.86 12.91 19.48
CA GLN A 395 0.56 12.74 18.83
C GLN A 395 -0.66 13.03 19.73
N CYS A 396 -0.53 14.01 20.63
CA CYS A 396 -1.55 14.34 21.64
C CYS A 396 -2.95 14.56 21.06
N TRP A 397 -3.11 15.50 20.13
CA TRP A 397 -4.43 15.78 19.54
C TRP A 397 -4.87 14.71 18.54
N GLN A 398 -3.94 14.10 17.82
CA GLN A 398 -4.24 13.03 16.87
C GLN A 398 -4.83 11.79 17.57
N GLN A 399 -4.44 11.56 18.83
CA GLN A 399 -4.91 10.44 19.64
C GLN A 399 -5.86 10.87 20.77
N TYR A 400 -6.63 11.95 20.58
CA TYR A 400 -7.63 12.40 21.56
C TYR A 400 -8.58 11.24 22.00
N PRO A 401 -9.20 11.33 23.19
CA PRO A 401 -9.07 12.40 24.18
C PRO A 401 -7.74 12.40 24.94
N LYS A 402 -7.23 13.58 25.31
CA LYS A 402 -6.02 13.77 26.14
C LYS A 402 -6.13 14.99 27.03
N SER A 403 -5.43 15.04 28.16
CA SER A 403 -5.44 16.24 29.01
C SER A 403 -4.13 16.50 29.74
N PHE A 404 -3.96 17.75 30.16
CA PHE A 404 -3.02 18.15 31.20
C PHE A 404 -3.81 18.81 32.33
N ALA A 405 -3.58 18.42 33.57
CA ALA A 405 -4.26 18.96 34.73
C ALA A 405 -3.28 19.32 35.85
N ALA A 406 -3.60 20.37 36.59
CA ALA A 406 -2.93 20.76 37.81
C ALA A 406 -3.77 20.27 39.00
N GLU A 407 -3.27 19.28 39.73
CA GLU A 407 -3.85 18.84 40.99
C GLU A 407 -2.94 19.26 42.16
N ARG A 408 -3.50 19.33 43.38
CA ARG A 408 -2.76 19.72 44.60
C ARG A 408 -1.45 18.98 44.79
N ASP A 409 -1.42 17.71 44.40
CA ASP A 409 -0.31 16.80 44.56
C ASP A 409 0.62 16.74 43.34
N GLY A 410 0.31 17.41 42.22
CA GLY A 410 1.21 17.52 41.07
C GLY A 410 0.52 17.59 39.70
N LEU A 411 1.32 17.37 38.65
CA LEU A 411 0.87 17.37 37.26
C LEU A 411 0.24 16.02 36.93
N VAL A 412 -0.89 16.07 36.24
CA VAL A 412 -1.58 14.89 35.74
C VAL A 412 -1.69 14.96 34.22
N VAL A 413 -1.13 13.95 33.54
CA VAL A 413 -1.26 13.77 32.09
C VAL A 413 -2.30 12.68 31.85
N GLY A 414 -3.44 13.05 31.27
CA GLY A 414 -4.52 12.12 30.97
C GLY A 414 -4.27 11.38 29.66
N LEU A 415 -3.96 10.09 29.74
CA LEU A 415 -3.91 9.20 28.56
C LEU A 415 -5.33 8.82 28.13
N CYS A 416 -6.21 8.63 29.11
CA CYS A 416 -7.65 8.50 28.98
C CYS A 416 -8.29 9.37 30.09
N PRO A 417 -8.37 10.70 29.95
CA PRO A 417 -8.89 11.57 31.00
C PRO A 417 -10.38 11.36 31.27
N ALA A 418 -10.87 11.65 32.48
CA ALA A 418 -12.31 11.59 32.74
C ALA A 418 -13.10 12.52 31.81
N LEU A 419 -14.18 12.02 31.21
CA LEU A 419 -14.94 12.72 30.18
C LEU A 419 -16.28 13.23 30.72
N PRO A 420 -16.81 14.34 30.16
CA PRO A 420 -18.15 14.79 30.48
C PRO A 420 -19.20 13.76 30.05
N THR A 421 -20.07 13.35 30.98
CA THR A 421 -21.17 12.43 30.71
C THR A 421 -22.10 13.00 29.65
N GLY A 422 -22.50 12.18 28.68
CA GLY A 422 -23.45 12.56 27.62
C GLY A 422 -22.88 13.38 26.46
N PHE A 423 -21.64 13.91 26.56
CA PHE A 423 -21.08 14.79 25.51
C PHE A 423 -20.96 14.14 24.13
N TYR A 424 -20.62 12.85 24.08
CA TYR A 424 -20.43 12.11 22.82
C TYR A 424 -21.69 11.37 22.35
N ALA A 425 -22.70 11.22 23.21
CA ALA A 425 -23.88 10.41 22.93
C ALA A 425 -24.81 11.05 21.89
N GLY A 426 -25.32 10.25 20.95
CA GLY A 426 -26.28 10.69 19.93
C GLY A 426 -25.68 11.58 18.84
N ARG A 427 -24.35 11.74 18.80
CA ARG A 427 -23.68 12.55 17.77
C ARG A 427 -23.67 11.81 16.44
N LYS A 428 -23.74 12.58 15.34
CA LYS A 428 -23.76 12.04 13.97
C LYS A 428 -22.55 11.15 13.65
N ASP A 429 -21.41 11.46 14.25
CA ASP A 429 -20.11 10.81 14.11
C ASP A 429 -19.78 9.83 15.24
N GLU A 430 -20.73 9.50 16.13
CA GLU A 430 -20.53 8.58 17.26
C GLU A 430 -19.98 7.23 16.79
N ASP A 431 -20.60 6.63 15.79
CA ASP A 431 -20.26 5.28 15.30
C ASP A 431 -18.97 5.20 14.49
N LYS A 432 -18.40 6.36 14.13
CA LYS A 432 -17.09 6.48 13.51
C LYS A 432 -15.99 6.86 14.51
N LEU A 433 -16.25 7.84 15.37
CA LEU A 433 -15.20 8.52 16.16
C LEU A 433 -15.27 8.26 17.66
N TYR A 434 -16.46 8.03 18.21
CA TYR A 434 -16.69 8.04 19.66
C TYR A 434 -17.30 6.75 20.22
N TYR A 435 -17.44 5.70 19.44
CA TYR A 435 -18.09 4.43 19.80
C TYR A 435 -17.55 3.79 21.10
N TYR A 436 -16.27 4.01 21.41
CA TYR A 436 -15.59 3.54 22.63
C TYR A 436 -15.72 4.50 23.83
N LEU A 437 -16.28 5.69 23.64
CA LEU A 437 -16.53 6.73 24.65
C LEU A 437 -18.02 6.74 25.05
N ARG A 438 -18.37 6.01 26.10
CA ARG A 438 -19.77 5.75 26.48
C ARG A 438 -20.02 6.19 27.92
N ASP A 439 -21.02 7.05 28.11
CA ASP A 439 -21.46 7.53 29.44
C ASP A 439 -20.31 8.14 30.28
N GLY A 440 -19.37 8.82 29.63
CA GLY A 440 -18.18 9.39 30.28
C GLY A 440 -17.07 8.39 30.59
N ASN A 441 -17.20 7.14 30.15
CA ASN A 441 -16.23 6.06 30.33
C ASN A 441 -15.60 5.62 29.00
N TYR A 442 -14.46 4.96 29.10
CA TYR A 442 -13.78 4.27 28.00
C TYR A 442 -14.15 2.79 28.05
N THR A 443 -14.65 2.23 26.96
CA THR A 443 -15.03 0.82 26.87
C THR A 443 -14.22 0.12 25.80
N PHE A 444 -13.48 -0.92 26.19
CA PHE A 444 -12.64 -1.68 25.27
C PHE A 444 -12.96 -3.17 25.32
N ARG A 445 -12.83 -3.82 24.17
CA ARG A 445 -12.98 -5.26 24.05
C ARG A 445 -11.77 -6.00 24.65
N GLN A 446 -11.95 -7.21 25.16
CA GLN A 446 -10.84 -8.02 25.66
C GLN A 446 -9.75 -8.18 24.59
N GLY A 447 -8.50 -8.07 25.02
CA GLY A 447 -7.33 -8.12 24.14
C GLY A 447 -6.95 -6.81 23.48
N PHE A 448 -7.74 -5.73 23.61
CA PHE A 448 -7.35 -4.39 23.17
C PHE A 448 -6.09 -3.91 23.91
N SER A 449 -5.20 -3.20 23.22
CA SER A 449 -4.09 -2.50 23.85
C SER A 449 -3.87 -1.12 23.24
N LYS A 450 -3.13 -0.25 23.93
CA LYS A 450 -2.69 1.02 23.37
C LYS A 450 -1.39 1.51 23.99
N THR A 451 -0.46 1.94 23.14
CA THR A 451 0.84 2.50 23.51
C THR A 451 0.86 4.02 23.33
N HIS A 452 1.33 4.73 24.35
CA HIS A 452 1.57 6.18 24.35
C HIS A 452 3.06 6.47 24.51
N GLU A 453 3.59 7.36 23.66
CA GLU A 453 5.00 7.76 23.68
C GLU A 453 5.15 9.14 24.34
N LEU A 454 5.92 9.18 25.41
CA LEU A 454 6.25 10.40 26.17
C LEU A 454 7.74 10.70 26.11
N TRP A 455 8.06 11.99 26.17
CA TRP A 455 9.41 12.51 26.31
C TRP A 455 9.48 13.45 27.51
N LEU A 456 10.55 13.33 28.30
CA LEU A 456 10.86 14.21 29.42
C LEU A 456 12.24 14.82 29.21
N ALA A 457 12.35 16.13 29.34
CA ALA A 457 13.59 16.88 29.21
C ALA A 457 13.62 18.09 30.16
N PRO A 458 14.78 18.67 30.47
CA PRO A 458 14.84 19.97 31.13
C PRO A 458 14.15 21.03 30.27
N ALA A 459 13.40 21.94 30.88
CA ALA A 459 12.70 23.01 30.19
C ALA A 459 13.66 23.98 29.47
N SER A 460 14.88 24.13 30.02
CA SER A 460 15.94 24.96 29.45
C SER A 460 16.62 24.34 28.23
N SER A 461 16.39 23.06 27.93
CA SER A 461 17.12 22.36 26.87
C SER A 461 16.60 22.81 25.49
N PRO A 462 17.50 23.22 24.58
CA PRO A 462 17.09 23.79 23.30
C PRO A 462 16.43 22.73 22.42
N HIS A 463 15.41 23.15 21.68
CA HIS A 463 14.75 22.36 20.63
C HIS A 463 14.09 21.04 21.06
N VAL A 464 13.99 20.74 22.35
CA VAL A 464 13.40 19.48 22.85
C VAL A 464 11.95 19.27 22.44
N SER A 465 11.19 20.34 22.17
CA SER A 465 9.83 20.27 21.60
C SER A 465 9.77 19.58 20.23
N THR A 466 10.90 19.44 19.52
CA THR A 466 10.91 18.71 18.25
C THR A 466 10.83 17.19 18.42
N LEU A 467 11.08 16.65 19.63
CA LEU A 467 11.06 15.22 19.92
C LEU A 467 9.68 14.55 19.72
N VAL A 468 8.60 15.33 19.76
CA VAL A 468 7.23 14.84 19.49
C VAL A 468 6.83 14.86 18.01
N ALA A 469 7.71 15.34 17.12
CA ALA A 469 7.51 15.25 15.68
C ALA A 469 7.86 13.85 15.15
N ASP A 470 7.86 13.68 13.82
CA ASP A 470 8.36 12.44 13.20
C ASP A 470 9.87 12.27 13.49
N PRO A 471 10.29 11.10 14.00
CA PRO A 471 11.67 10.86 14.44
C PRO A 471 12.63 10.72 13.25
N PRO A 472 13.94 10.85 13.45
CA PRO A 472 14.91 10.60 12.39
C PRO A 472 14.83 9.17 11.84
N VAL A 473 15.11 9.01 10.55
CA VAL A 473 15.15 7.73 9.84
C VAL A 473 16.53 7.55 9.21
N VAL A 474 17.06 6.33 9.27
CA VAL A 474 18.29 5.95 8.61
C VAL A 474 17.98 4.92 7.54
N SER A 475 18.42 5.15 6.30
CA SER A 475 18.25 4.21 5.19
C SER A 475 19.59 3.73 4.64
N CYS A 476 19.60 2.47 4.20
CA CYS A 476 20.66 1.91 3.37
C CYS A 476 20.41 2.25 1.89
N PRO A 477 21.44 2.21 1.03
CA PRO A 477 21.27 2.44 -0.40
C PRO A 477 20.36 1.35 -0.98
N PRO A 478 19.32 1.68 -1.76
CA PRO A 478 18.39 0.68 -2.29
C PRO A 478 19.08 -0.46 -3.05
N ASP A 479 20.05 -0.15 -3.92
CA ASP A 479 20.82 -1.17 -4.66
C ASP A 479 21.57 -2.14 -3.74
N TYR A 480 22.06 -1.66 -2.59
CA TYR A 480 22.70 -2.53 -1.60
C TYR A 480 21.66 -3.46 -0.97
N VAL A 481 20.51 -2.91 -0.55
CA VAL A 481 19.44 -3.68 0.09
C VAL A 481 18.98 -4.83 -0.82
N GLU A 482 18.71 -4.56 -2.09
CA GLU A 482 18.31 -5.61 -3.04
C GLU A 482 19.41 -6.65 -3.25
N LYS A 483 20.68 -6.25 -3.35
CA LYS A 483 21.82 -7.17 -3.49
C LYS A 483 21.98 -8.13 -2.32
N THR A 484 21.49 -7.77 -1.13
CA THR A 484 21.53 -8.69 0.02
C THR A 484 20.62 -9.91 -0.17
N GLY A 485 19.58 -9.80 -0.99
CA GLY A 485 18.54 -10.82 -1.16
C GLY A 485 17.63 -11.02 0.05
N VAL A 486 17.83 -10.28 1.14
CA VAL A 486 17.10 -10.46 2.41
C VAL A 486 15.62 -10.13 2.28
N LEU A 487 15.29 -9.12 1.47
CA LEU A 487 13.91 -8.71 1.15
C LEU A 487 13.48 -9.17 -0.25
N ARG A 488 14.09 -10.28 -0.72
CA ARG A 488 13.83 -10.86 -2.05
C ARG A 488 14.14 -9.83 -3.14
N GLY A 489 13.42 -9.86 -4.26
CA GLY A 489 13.59 -8.92 -5.35
C GLY A 489 12.82 -7.61 -5.15
N LEU A 490 13.46 -6.46 -5.37
CA LEU A 490 12.86 -5.16 -5.06
C LEU A 490 12.58 -4.28 -6.27
N ALA A 491 13.29 -4.43 -7.40
CA ALA A 491 13.19 -3.54 -8.56
C ALA A 491 13.43 -2.06 -8.21
N VAL A 492 14.53 -1.79 -7.49
CA VAL A 492 14.81 -0.51 -6.83
C VAL A 492 14.70 0.72 -7.73
N ALA A 493 14.30 1.84 -7.14
CA ALA A 493 13.97 3.08 -7.85
C ALA A 493 15.15 3.70 -8.61
N ALA A 494 16.39 3.39 -8.21
CA ALA A 494 17.60 3.90 -8.85
C ALA A 494 17.75 3.46 -10.33
N ARG A 495 16.98 2.48 -10.80
CA ARG A 495 17.13 1.89 -12.15
C ARG A 495 16.15 2.42 -13.22
N ASP A 496 15.31 3.40 -12.91
CA ASP A 496 14.31 4.03 -13.83
C ASP A 496 13.58 3.03 -14.77
N GLN A 497 13.26 1.84 -14.24
CA GLN A 497 12.64 0.76 -15.03
C GLN A 497 11.12 0.95 -15.16
N PHE A 498 10.55 1.76 -14.27
CA PHE A 498 9.13 1.89 -13.97
C PHE A 498 8.74 3.36 -13.78
N PRO A 499 8.78 4.19 -14.84
CA PRO A 499 8.63 5.64 -14.71
C PRO A 499 7.29 6.05 -14.07
N GLY A 500 7.34 6.94 -13.08
CA GLY A 500 6.17 7.48 -12.40
C GLY A 500 5.62 6.60 -11.26
N TYR A 501 6.10 5.36 -11.09
CA TYR A 501 5.64 4.48 -10.01
C TYR A 501 6.05 5.02 -8.64
N ASP A 502 7.35 5.27 -8.44
CA ASP A 502 7.89 5.70 -7.16
C ASP A 502 7.42 7.13 -6.82
N GLU A 503 7.28 8.01 -7.83
CA GLU A 503 6.72 9.35 -7.68
C GLU A 503 5.26 9.35 -7.26
N ALA A 504 4.42 8.50 -7.88
CA ALA A 504 2.99 8.41 -7.54
C ALA A 504 2.78 7.93 -6.10
N LEU A 505 3.56 6.93 -5.66
CA LEU A 505 3.49 6.44 -4.29
C LEU A 505 4.04 7.45 -3.29
N LYS A 506 5.12 8.17 -3.64
CA LYS A 506 5.65 9.25 -2.78
C LYS A 506 4.63 10.37 -2.60
N ALA A 507 4.01 10.83 -3.69
CA ALA A 507 2.96 11.84 -3.63
C ALA A 507 1.77 11.39 -2.77
N ALA A 508 1.38 10.12 -2.85
CA ALA A 508 0.34 9.55 -2.00
C ALA A 508 0.74 9.53 -0.51
N ALA A 509 1.97 9.11 -0.20
CA ALA A 509 2.49 9.06 1.17
C ALA A 509 2.63 10.46 1.80
N GLU A 510 3.07 11.45 1.03
CA GLU A 510 3.16 12.86 1.43
C GLU A 510 1.77 13.50 1.59
N GLY A 511 0.81 13.12 0.75
CA GLY A 511 -0.59 13.58 0.84
C GLY A 511 -1.39 12.94 1.98
N ALA A 512 -0.88 11.86 2.60
CA ALA A 512 -1.63 11.08 3.59
C ALA A 512 -2.10 11.87 4.81
N PRO A 513 -1.28 12.74 5.44
CA PRO A 513 -1.72 13.56 6.56
C PRO A 513 -2.90 14.47 6.22
N ALA A 514 -2.91 15.08 5.03
CA ALA A 514 -3.97 15.97 4.58
C ALA A 514 -5.28 15.20 4.31
N ALA A 515 -5.20 14.02 3.69
CA ALA A 515 -6.35 13.16 3.47
C ALA A 515 -6.96 12.64 4.80
N ARG A 516 -6.10 12.23 5.75
CA ARG A 516 -6.51 11.83 7.11
C ARG A 516 -7.23 12.97 7.82
N LEU A 517 -6.69 14.18 7.70
CA LEU A 517 -7.29 15.39 8.24
C LEU A 517 -8.69 15.65 7.65
N ALA A 518 -8.82 15.60 6.32
CA ALA A 518 -10.10 15.81 5.65
C ALA A 518 -11.17 14.78 6.08
N LYS A 519 -10.75 13.55 6.40
CA LYS A 519 -11.64 12.47 6.86
C LYS A 519 -11.79 12.39 8.37
N ARG A 520 -11.11 13.23 9.15
CA ARG A 520 -11.03 13.16 10.63
C ARG A 520 -10.68 11.76 11.14
N GLU A 521 -9.73 11.09 10.49
CA GLU A 521 -9.28 9.75 10.87
C GLU A 521 -8.30 9.82 12.07
N PHE A 522 -8.82 10.33 13.19
CA PHE A 522 -8.12 10.60 14.45
C PHE A 522 -8.88 10.00 15.63
N GLY A 523 -8.22 9.94 16.78
CA GLY A 523 -8.71 9.36 18.01
C GLY A 523 -7.85 8.18 18.45
N MET A 524 -7.85 7.89 19.75
CA MET A 524 -6.95 6.90 20.33
C MET A 524 -7.05 5.50 19.68
N MET A 525 -8.26 5.06 19.36
CA MET A 525 -8.49 3.79 18.64
C MET A 525 -8.35 3.90 17.13
N ASN A 526 -8.38 5.11 16.54
CA ASN A 526 -8.57 5.31 15.11
C ASN A 526 -7.27 5.72 14.38
N PHE A 527 -6.44 6.52 15.04
CA PHE A 527 -5.25 7.10 14.40
C PHE A 527 -4.28 6.02 13.95
N GLY A 528 -3.90 6.07 12.67
CA GLY A 528 -3.02 5.11 12.00
C GLY A 528 -3.72 4.23 10.96
N ASP A 529 -5.05 4.16 10.97
CA ASP A 529 -5.86 3.40 10.00
C ASP A 529 -6.73 4.31 9.10
N TRP A 530 -7.57 3.71 8.26
CA TRP A 530 -8.44 4.35 7.28
C TRP A 530 -9.89 3.86 7.39
N TYR A 531 -10.86 4.69 6.98
CA TYR A 531 -12.29 4.45 7.17
C TYR A 531 -13.10 4.42 5.86
N GLY A 532 -14.14 3.58 5.84
CA GLY A 532 -15.31 3.79 4.98
C GLY A 532 -15.42 2.90 3.74
N GLU A 533 -14.67 1.80 3.65
CA GLU A 533 -14.72 0.92 2.47
C GLU A 533 -16.05 0.17 2.31
N ARG A 534 -16.71 -0.19 3.41
CA ARG A 534 -18.11 -0.65 3.47
C ARG A 534 -19.00 0.40 4.14
N VAL A 535 -18.74 1.69 3.86
CA VAL A 535 -19.48 2.86 4.35
C VAL A 535 -19.29 3.16 5.85
N TRP A 536 -19.45 2.17 6.73
CA TRP A 536 -19.49 2.37 8.20
C TRP A 536 -18.36 1.67 8.99
N ASN A 537 -17.33 1.14 8.32
CA ASN A 537 -16.26 0.38 8.97
C ASN A 537 -14.90 1.08 8.94
N TRP A 538 -14.07 0.69 9.91
CA TRP A 538 -12.62 0.83 9.83
C TRP A 538 -12.01 -0.29 9.01
N GLY A 539 -10.89 0.02 8.36
CA GLY A 539 -10.20 -0.84 7.42
C GLY A 539 -9.38 -1.94 8.05
N ASN A 540 -8.96 -1.74 9.30
CA ASN A 540 -8.05 -2.59 10.06
C ASN A 540 -6.83 -2.96 9.20
N LEU A 541 -6.34 -1.99 8.42
CA LEU A 541 -5.16 -2.09 7.57
C LEU A 541 -5.15 -3.32 6.64
N GLU A 542 -6.32 -3.69 6.11
CA GLU A 542 -6.46 -4.80 5.13
C GLU A 542 -5.37 -4.70 4.03
N TYR A 543 -4.63 -5.79 3.82
CA TYR A 543 -3.46 -5.92 2.93
C TYR A 543 -2.11 -5.39 3.45
N ASP A 544 -1.89 -5.42 4.77
CA ASP A 544 -0.60 -5.09 5.40
C ASP A 544 0.02 -3.78 4.88
N ALA A 545 -0.69 -2.68 5.08
CA ALA A 545 -0.25 -1.37 4.59
C ALA A 545 1.17 -1.00 5.12
N ALA A 546 1.56 -1.51 6.29
CA ALA A 546 2.91 -1.33 6.82
C ALA A 546 3.97 -2.02 5.95
N HIS A 547 3.76 -3.28 5.56
CA HIS A 547 4.66 -4.01 4.65
C HIS A 547 4.84 -3.29 3.31
N GLY A 548 3.74 -2.88 2.68
CA GLY A 548 3.81 -2.18 1.39
C GLY A 548 4.62 -0.88 1.47
N MET A 549 4.43 -0.10 2.54
CA MET A 549 5.18 1.13 2.78
C MET A 549 6.66 0.85 3.11
N LEU A 550 6.97 -0.17 3.92
CA LEU A 550 8.36 -0.51 4.27
C LEU A 550 9.14 -1.11 3.10
N THR A 551 8.46 -1.82 2.21
CA THR A 551 9.06 -2.30 0.97
C THR A 551 9.34 -1.12 0.02
N GLN A 552 8.45 -0.12 -0.02
CA GLN A 552 8.71 1.12 -0.75
C GLN A 552 9.83 1.96 -0.13
N PHE A 553 9.96 1.96 1.21
CA PHE A 553 11.12 2.52 1.91
C PHE A 553 12.42 1.80 1.50
N ALA A 554 12.42 0.47 1.43
CA ALA A 554 13.58 -0.31 0.97
C ALA A 554 13.97 0.01 -0.48
N ARG A 555 12.98 0.26 -1.35
CA ARG A 555 13.19 0.61 -2.77
C ARG A 555 13.75 2.02 -3.01
N THR A 556 13.48 2.96 -2.11
CA THR A 556 13.71 4.40 -2.33
C THR A 556 14.65 5.06 -1.32
N GLY A 557 14.69 4.55 -0.09
CA GLY A 557 15.35 5.18 1.05
C GLY A 557 14.66 6.44 1.57
N GLU A 558 13.40 6.71 1.18
CA GLU A 558 12.65 7.94 1.54
C GLU A 558 11.89 7.80 2.87
N ALA A 559 12.19 8.68 3.82
CA ALA A 559 11.69 8.59 5.21
C ALA A 559 10.15 8.65 5.33
N VAL A 560 9.45 9.31 4.41
CA VAL A 560 7.99 9.43 4.44
C VAL A 560 7.30 8.06 4.47
N PHE A 561 7.80 7.07 3.74
CA PHE A 561 7.24 5.73 3.74
C PHE A 561 7.43 5.04 5.09
N PHE A 562 8.59 5.21 5.73
CA PHE A 562 8.85 4.69 7.06
C PHE A 562 7.92 5.31 8.12
N HIS A 563 7.64 6.62 8.04
CA HIS A 563 6.70 7.28 8.94
C HIS A 563 5.26 6.78 8.79
N ARG A 564 4.78 6.66 7.55
CA ARG A 564 3.44 6.13 7.28
C ARG A 564 3.32 4.66 7.69
N ALA A 565 4.36 3.86 7.48
CA ALA A 565 4.44 2.50 7.98
C ALA A 565 4.39 2.43 9.52
N THR A 566 5.13 3.31 10.21
CA THR A 566 5.15 3.38 11.69
C THR A 566 3.76 3.64 12.26
N GLU A 567 3.00 4.56 11.64
CA GLU A 567 1.62 4.85 12.03
C GLU A 567 0.72 3.62 11.89
N ALA A 568 0.78 2.93 10.74
CA ALA A 568 0.01 1.72 10.47
C ALA A 568 0.42 0.56 11.40
N ALA A 569 1.72 0.29 11.51
CA ALA A 569 2.27 -0.79 12.34
C ALA A 569 1.88 -0.64 13.81
N ARG A 570 1.99 0.57 14.39
CA ARG A 570 1.58 0.80 15.77
C ARG A 570 0.07 0.65 15.96
N HIS A 571 -0.74 1.08 15.00
CA HIS A 571 -2.18 0.88 15.04
C HIS A 571 -2.55 -0.61 15.01
N GLN A 572 -2.08 -1.35 14.00
CA GLN A 572 -2.31 -2.79 13.86
C GLN A 572 -1.87 -3.55 15.11
N GLY A 573 -0.68 -3.21 15.60
CA GLY A 573 -0.06 -3.86 16.73
C GLY A 573 -0.81 -3.63 18.04
N ASP A 574 -1.40 -2.45 18.24
CA ASP A 574 -2.09 -2.09 19.47
C ASP A 574 -3.59 -2.45 19.43
N VAL A 575 -4.30 -2.03 18.37
CA VAL A 575 -5.76 -1.95 18.29
C VAL A 575 -6.37 -3.18 17.61
N ASP A 576 -5.86 -3.53 16.41
CA ASP A 576 -6.49 -4.56 15.57
C ASP A 576 -6.13 -6.00 16.00
N THR A 577 -5.10 -6.15 16.85
CA THR A 577 -4.60 -7.45 17.31
C THR A 577 -5.17 -7.82 18.67
N ARG A 578 -5.61 -9.07 18.82
CA ARG A 578 -6.13 -9.63 20.06
C ARG A 578 -4.99 -10.16 20.94
N HIS A 579 -4.55 -9.34 21.91
CA HIS A 579 -3.44 -9.69 22.83
C HIS A 579 -3.84 -10.68 23.92
N TYR A 580 -5.10 -10.64 24.34
CA TYR A 580 -5.67 -11.47 25.40
C TYR A 580 -7.05 -11.98 25.01
N ALA A 581 -7.41 -13.17 25.47
CA ALA A 581 -8.72 -13.75 25.24
C ALA A 581 -9.04 -14.81 26.30
N SER A 582 -10.32 -14.93 26.66
CA SER A 582 -10.83 -16.03 27.51
C SER A 582 -10.58 -17.41 26.91
N ASP A 583 -10.63 -17.51 25.58
CA ASP A 583 -10.18 -18.67 24.82
C ASP A 583 -8.78 -18.38 24.25
N ASP A 584 -7.76 -19.02 24.83
CA ASP A 584 -6.35 -18.86 24.51
C ASP A 584 -6.00 -19.17 23.04
N ARG A 585 -6.85 -19.93 22.34
CA ARG A 585 -6.75 -20.19 20.89
C ARG A 585 -6.94 -18.95 20.03
N ARG A 586 -7.54 -17.89 20.59
CA ARG A 586 -7.81 -16.63 19.88
C ARG A 586 -6.73 -15.58 20.09
N ILE A 587 -5.77 -15.82 20.99
CA ILE A 587 -4.65 -14.92 21.22
C ILE A 587 -3.77 -14.90 19.96
N GLY A 588 -3.48 -13.71 19.44
CA GLY A 588 -2.76 -13.51 18.18
C GLY A 588 -3.65 -13.39 16.94
N GLN A 589 -4.97 -13.58 17.07
CA GLN A 589 -5.92 -13.25 16.01
C GLN A 589 -5.98 -11.74 15.76
N GLN A 590 -6.34 -11.37 14.53
CA GLN A 590 -6.60 -9.98 14.17
C GLN A 590 -8.06 -9.78 13.81
N TRP A 591 -8.61 -8.63 14.18
CA TRP A 591 -9.96 -8.25 13.79
C TRP A 591 -10.00 -7.89 12.30
N THR A 592 -10.93 -8.49 11.57
CA THR A 592 -11.23 -8.05 10.20
C THR A 592 -11.91 -6.69 10.24
N HIS A 593 -11.67 -5.87 9.22
CA HIS A 593 -12.34 -4.59 8.96
C HIS A 593 -13.79 -4.54 9.49
N CYS A 594 -14.06 -3.71 10.50
CA CYS A 594 -15.36 -3.69 11.18
C CYS A 594 -15.66 -2.33 11.82
N MET A 595 -16.85 -2.16 12.37
CA MET A 595 -17.20 -0.95 13.11
C MET A 595 -16.35 -0.88 14.40
N GLY A 596 -15.74 0.27 14.65
CA GLY A 596 -14.93 0.51 15.84
C GLY A 596 -13.71 -0.40 16.03
N HIS A 597 -13.09 -0.88 14.94
CA HIS A 597 -11.92 -1.79 14.89
C HIS A 597 -12.08 -3.18 15.48
N THR A 598 -12.92 -3.35 16.49
CA THR A 598 -13.11 -4.61 17.20
C THR A 598 -14.56 -5.11 17.18
N ALA A 599 -15.49 -4.37 16.56
CA ALA A 599 -16.94 -4.56 16.71
C ALA A 599 -17.38 -4.59 18.19
N GLY A 600 -18.62 -4.97 18.46
CA GLY A 600 -19.15 -5.22 19.81
C GLY A 600 -19.77 -4.01 20.50
N TYR A 601 -19.67 -2.83 19.89
CA TYR A 601 -20.25 -1.59 20.39
C TYR A 601 -21.72 -1.39 20.01
N TYR A 602 -22.17 -2.08 18.97
CA TYR A 602 -23.51 -2.02 18.40
C TYR A 602 -24.06 -3.44 18.20
N ASP A 603 -25.36 -3.59 18.00
CA ASP A 603 -25.92 -4.90 17.64
C ASP A 603 -25.68 -5.23 16.16
N ASN A 604 -25.91 -6.50 15.77
CA ASN A 604 -25.71 -6.95 14.39
C ASN A 604 -26.67 -6.29 13.38
N THR A 605 -27.77 -5.69 13.80
CA THR A 605 -28.73 -5.01 12.91
C THR A 605 -28.39 -3.55 12.70
N TYR A 606 -27.44 -3.00 13.45
CA TYR A 606 -27.05 -1.60 13.34
C TYR A 606 -26.57 -1.25 11.92
N LYS A 607 -27.27 -0.31 11.28
CA LYS A 607 -26.99 0.19 9.91
C LYS A 607 -26.77 -0.92 8.87
N ASP A 608 -27.46 -2.05 9.01
CA ASP A 608 -27.33 -3.23 8.14
C ASP A 608 -25.90 -3.79 8.01
N MET A 609 -25.01 -3.47 8.96
CA MET A 609 -23.62 -3.90 8.95
C MET A 609 -23.43 -5.35 9.42
N LYS A 610 -24.49 -6.02 9.88
CA LYS A 610 -24.48 -7.45 10.24
C LYS A 610 -23.40 -7.73 11.28
N VAL A 611 -22.67 -8.82 11.09
CA VAL A 611 -21.57 -9.25 11.97
C VAL A 611 -20.46 -8.20 12.12
N TYR A 612 -20.32 -7.26 11.17
CA TYR A 612 -19.29 -6.21 11.23
C TYR A 612 -19.63 -5.09 12.22
N ALA A 613 -20.86 -5.02 12.73
CA ALA A 613 -21.24 -4.10 13.81
C ALA A 613 -21.13 -4.74 15.20
N GLY A 614 -21.76 -5.91 15.37
CA GLY A 614 -21.89 -6.54 16.68
C GLY A 614 -20.84 -7.60 16.97
N THR A 615 -20.99 -8.81 16.44
CA THR A 615 -20.15 -9.94 16.86
C THR A 615 -18.67 -9.72 16.52
N GLY A 616 -18.39 -9.15 15.34
CA GLY A 616 -17.07 -9.04 14.75
C GLY A 616 -16.51 -10.39 14.28
N TRP A 617 -15.52 -10.35 13.39
CA TRP A 617 -14.75 -11.52 12.99
C TRP A 617 -13.27 -11.30 13.30
N SER A 618 -12.70 -12.22 14.06
CA SER A 618 -11.25 -12.32 14.29
C SER A 618 -10.70 -13.71 13.98
N ASP A 619 -11.59 -14.70 13.95
CA ASP A 619 -11.24 -16.06 13.54
C ASP A 619 -11.25 -16.18 12.01
N ASN A 620 -10.21 -15.64 11.37
CA ASN A 620 -10.13 -15.56 9.93
C ASN A 620 -8.69 -15.71 9.44
N ARG A 621 -8.42 -16.78 8.69
CA ARG A 621 -7.09 -17.05 8.11
C ARG A 621 -6.80 -16.29 6.81
N GLY A 622 -7.78 -15.56 6.28
CA GLY A 622 -7.69 -14.81 5.04
C GLY A 622 -7.59 -13.28 5.21
N HIS A 623 -7.49 -12.78 6.44
CA HIS A 623 -7.34 -11.35 6.76
C HIS A 623 -6.39 -11.20 7.95
N ILE A 624 -5.15 -11.66 7.76
CA ILE A 624 -4.16 -11.69 8.82
C ILE A 624 -2.76 -11.44 8.26
N TRP A 625 -1.99 -10.59 8.94
CA TRP A 625 -0.70 -10.11 8.49
C TRP A 625 0.25 -9.83 9.66
N ALA A 626 1.53 -10.11 9.47
CA ALA A 626 2.59 -9.81 10.44
C ALA A 626 3.89 -9.31 9.80
N GLN A 627 3.99 -9.30 8.46
CA GLN A 627 5.22 -8.94 7.74
C GLN A 627 5.61 -7.50 8.03
N GLY A 628 4.68 -6.56 7.91
CA GLY A 628 4.94 -5.15 8.17
C GLY A 628 5.37 -4.86 9.62
N LEU A 629 4.86 -5.63 10.59
CA LEU A 629 5.28 -5.50 12.00
C LEU A 629 6.70 -6.01 12.24
N PHE A 630 7.07 -7.15 11.63
CA PHE A 630 8.45 -7.64 11.68
C PHE A 630 9.40 -6.63 11.02
N GLU A 631 9.08 -6.17 9.81
CA GLU A 631 9.89 -5.21 9.08
C GLU A 631 10.02 -3.87 9.81
N HIS A 632 8.96 -3.38 10.47
CA HIS A 632 9.02 -2.16 11.26
C HIS A 632 10.04 -2.29 12.41
N PHE A 633 10.10 -3.46 13.06
CA PHE A 633 11.15 -3.74 14.04
C PHE A 633 12.53 -3.90 13.39
N LEU A 634 12.65 -4.62 12.27
CA LEU A 634 13.94 -4.87 11.61
C LEU A 634 14.59 -3.56 11.16
N TRP A 635 13.81 -2.63 10.61
CA TRP A 635 14.29 -1.32 10.16
C TRP A 635 14.49 -0.31 11.31
N GLY A 636 13.56 -0.23 12.27
CA GLY A 636 13.53 0.85 13.28
C GLY A 636 13.76 0.44 14.74
N GLY A 637 13.75 -0.86 15.05
CA GLY A 637 14.00 -1.38 16.38
C GLY A 637 12.83 -1.25 17.37
N ASP A 638 11.59 -1.11 16.90
CA ASP A 638 10.39 -1.07 17.75
C ASP A 638 10.05 -2.46 18.32
N ARG A 639 10.46 -2.71 19.58
CA ARG A 639 10.34 -4.02 20.24
C ARG A 639 8.90 -4.49 20.41
N ARG A 640 7.95 -3.56 20.58
CA ARG A 640 6.51 -3.91 20.64
C ARG A 640 6.03 -4.51 19.32
N SER A 641 6.49 -3.99 18.19
CA SER A 641 6.16 -4.53 16.87
C SER A 641 6.66 -5.97 16.71
N TRP A 642 7.88 -6.28 17.17
CA TRP A 642 8.40 -7.66 17.19
C TRP A 642 7.55 -8.60 18.03
N GLU A 643 7.20 -8.19 19.26
CA GLU A 643 6.39 -8.99 20.17
C GLU A 643 5.01 -9.30 19.60
N THR A 644 4.35 -8.31 19.00
CA THR A 644 3.04 -8.50 18.39
C THR A 644 3.12 -9.33 17.11
N ALA A 645 4.15 -9.12 16.28
CA ALA A 645 4.37 -9.92 15.07
C ALA A 645 4.58 -11.40 15.42
N ALA A 646 5.40 -11.69 16.44
CA ALA A 646 5.62 -13.04 16.94
C ALA A 646 4.34 -13.66 17.49
N LEU A 647 3.51 -12.90 18.23
CA LEU A 647 2.21 -13.38 18.73
C LEU A 647 1.28 -13.84 17.60
N ILE A 648 1.18 -13.04 16.54
CA ILE A 648 0.37 -13.34 15.35
C ILE A 648 0.96 -14.55 14.58
N ALA A 649 2.27 -14.57 14.38
CA ALA A 649 2.97 -15.64 13.67
C ALA A 649 2.90 -16.98 14.40
N ASP A 650 3.01 -16.98 15.73
CA ASP A 650 2.93 -18.19 16.54
C ASP A 650 1.53 -18.79 16.53
N TRP A 651 0.49 -17.95 16.56
CA TRP A 651 -0.89 -18.39 16.34
C TRP A 651 -1.06 -19.07 14.98
N ALA A 652 -0.53 -18.45 13.91
CA ALA A 652 -0.65 -18.95 12.55
C ALA A 652 0.15 -20.26 12.32
N ALA A 653 1.35 -20.36 12.89
CA ALA A 653 2.26 -21.47 12.65
C ALA A 653 2.01 -22.69 13.55
N GLY A 654 1.46 -22.49 14.75
CA GLY A 654 1.16 -23.57 15.69
C GLY A 654 -0.32 -23.96 15.70
N PRO A 655 -1.16 -23.32 16.54
CA PRO A 655 -2.56 -23.66 16.68
C PRO A 655 -3.31 -23.83 15.35
N GLN A 656 -3.06 -22.96 14.37
CA GLN A 656 -3.77 -22.99 13.09
C GLN A 656 -3.22 -23.99 12.06
N THR A 657 -2.09 -24.65 12.31
CA THR A 657 -1.61 -25.75 11.46
C THR A 657 -2.07 -27.12 11.94
N THR A 658 -2.66 -27.20 13.13
CA THR A 658 -3.25 -28.45 13.65
C THR A 658 -4.41 -28.90 12.77
N ASN A 659 -4.30 -30.11 12.20
CA ASN A 659 -5.22 -30.65 11.20
C ASN A 659 -5.51 -29.65 10.06
N PHE A 660 -4.48 -28.96 9.57
CA PHE A 660 -4.64 -27.88 8.60
C PHE A 660 -5.50 -28.31 7.39
N ASN A 661 -6.53 -27.52 7.14
CA ASN A 661 -7.44 -27.66 6.01
C ASN A 661 -8.06 -26.29 5.72
N PHE A 662 -8.52 -26.02 4.50
CA PHE A 662 -9.02 -24.69 4.09
C PHE A 662 -10.13 -24.78 3.04
N GLY A 663 -10.97 -23.75 2.91
CA GLY A 663 -12.07 -23.71 1.95
C GLY A 663 -11.76 -22.95 0.66
N LEU A 664 -11.00 -21.86 0.76
CA LEU A 664 -10.69 -20.94 -0.34
C LEU A 664 -9.17 -20.71 -0.45
N ALA A 665 -8.66 -20.39 -1.64
CA ALA A 665 -7.23 -20.17 -1.89
C ALA A 665 -6.63 -19.01 -1.06
N ARG A 666 -7.47 -18.06 -0.65
CA ARG A 666 -7.08 -16.91 0.18
C ARG A 666 -6.50 -17.34 1.52
N GLU A 667 -7.04 -18.39 2.14
CA GLU A 667 -6.64 -18.83 3.47
C GLU A 667 -5.19 -19.38 3.50
N PRO A 668 -4.82 -20.40 2.70
CA PRO A 668 -3.42 -20.83 2.65
C PRO A 668 -2.53 -19.74 2.05
N GLY A 669 -3.04 -18.86 1.18
CA GLY A 669 -2.26 -17.75 0.63
C GLY A 669 -1.76 -16.78 1.70
N TRP A 670 -2.66 -16.12 2.43
CA TRP A 670 -2.24 -15.16 3.47
C TRP A 670 -1.49 -15.83 4.62
N MET A 671 -1.89 -17.04 5.01
CA MET A 671 -1.17 -17.79 6.04
C MET A 671 0.26 -18.12 5.60
N LEU A 672 0.49 -18.49 4.34
CA LEU A 672 1.83 -18.72 3.80
C LEU A 672 2.66 -17.44 3.80
N VAL A 673 2.11 -16.33 3.30
CA VAL A 673 2.79 -15.02 3.31
C VAL A 673 3.19 -14.65 4.74
N LEU A 674 2.29 -14.81 5.70
CA LEU A 674 2.51 -14.52 7.11
C LEU A 674 3.63 -15.37 7.72
N VAL A 675 3.57 -16.70 7.61
CA VAL A 675 4.60 -17.58 8.22
C VAL A 675 5.93 -17.49 7.49
N MET A 676 5.93 -17.32 6.16
CA MET A 676 7.18 -17.09 5.42
C MET A 676 7.79 -15.74 5.76
N GLY A 677 6.97 -14.71 6.01
CA GLY A 677 7.44 -13.43 6.55
C GLY A 677 8.11 -13.55 7.91
N ALA A 678 7.52 -14.35 8.80
CA ALA A 678 8.12 -14.67 10.09
C ALA A 678 9.43 -15.46 9.93
N TYR A 679 9.49 -16.41 9.00
CA TYR A 679 10.72 -17.13 8.65
C TYR A 679 11.79 -16.18 8.11
N ASP A 680 11.46 -15.25 7.23
CA ASP A 680 12.43 -14.30 6.67
C ASP A 680 13.00 -13.35 7.73
N ALA A 681 12.16 -12.94 8.69
CA ALA A 681 12.57 -12.09 9.80
C ALA A 681 13.42 -12.81 10.85
N THR A 682 12.99 -14.01 11.28
CA THR A 682 13.55 -14.74 12.44
C THR A 682 14.56 -15.82 12.05
N ARG A 683 14.46 -16.32 10.81
CA ARG A 683 15.09 -17.55 10.31
C ARG A 683 14.75 -18.79 11.13
N ASP A 684 13.69 -18.79 11.94
CA ASP A 684 13.28 -19.94 12.74
C ASP A 684 12.59 -21.01 11.89
N PRO A 685 13.12 -22.25 11.79
CA PRO A 685 12.52 -23.33 11.02
C PRO A 685 11.09 -23.69 11.44
N TYR A 686 10.63 -23.29 12.63
CA TYR A 686 9.24 -23.47 13.06
C TYR A 686 8.24 -22.91 12.04
N TYR A 687 8.52 -21.73 11.49
CA TYR A 687 7.64 -21.07 10.54
C TYR A 687 7.75 -21.69 9.13
N LEU A 688 8.94 -22.12 8.74
CA LEU A 688 9.13 -22.88 7.49
C LEU A 688 8.40 -24.22 7.54
N ASN A 689 8.41 -24.90 8.69
CA ASN A 689 7.67 -26.14 8.91
C ASN A 689 6.16 -25.93 8.81
N ALA A 690 5.62 -24.82 9.33
CA ALA A 690 4.23 -24.43 9.10
C ALA A 690 3.93 -24.26 7.61
N ALA A 691 4.80 -23.58 6.86
CA ALA A 691 4.64 -23.40 5.42
C ALA A 691 4.61 -24.75 4.68
N LYS A 692 5.49 -25.69 5.02
CA LYS A 692 5.49 -27.05 4.44
C LYS A 692 4.17 -27.77 4.64
N LEU A 693 3.57 -27.70 5.84
CA LEU A 693 2.25 -28.30 6.10
C LEU A 693 1.16 -27.67 5.21
N MET A 694 1.18 -26.35 5.06
CA MET A 694 0.22 -25.61 4.24
C MET A 694 0.37 -25.92 2.75
N VAL A 695 1.60 -25.92 2.22
CA VAL A 695 1.90 -26.26 0.81
C VAL A 695 1.52 -27.71 0.52
N ARG A 696 1.91 -28.66 1.38
CA ARG A 696 1.51 -30.07 1.23
C ARG A 696 -0.01 -30.20 1.12
N LYS A 697 -0.77 -29.52 1.97
CA LYS A 697 -2.24 -29.56 1.91
C LYS A 697 -2.81 -28.89 0.66
N ALA A 698 -2.22 -27.79 0.22
CA ALA A 698 -2.63 -27.11 -1.01
C ALA A 698 -2.42 -27.99 -2.25
N LEU A 699 -1.27 -28.67 -2.34
CA LEU A 699 -0.95 -29.61 -3.41
C LEU A 699 -1.85 -30.85 -3.37
N GLU A 700 -2.08 -31.43 -2.18
CA GLU A 700 -3.02 -32.55 -1.99
C GLU A 700 -4.42 -32.21 -2.54
N LYS A 701 -4.95 -31.05 -2.15
CA LYS A 701 -6.25 -30.58 -2.65
C LYS A 701 -6.26 -30.26 -4.13
N SER A 702 -5.15 -29.75 -4.64
CA SER A 702 -5.03 -29.49 -6.07
C SER A 702 -5.10 -30.79 -6.86
N ALA A 703 -4.30 -31.79 -6.48
CA ALA A 703 -4.32 -33.11 -7.10
C ALA A 703 -5.73 -33.72 -7.09
N ALA A 704 -6.46 -33.60 -5.97
CA ALA A 704 -7.83 -34.07 -5.84
C ALA A 704 -8.86 -33.33 -6.71
N THR A 705 -8.53 -32.15 -7.24
CA THR A 705 -9.46 -31.27 -7.99
C THR A 705 -8.99 -30.94 -9.41
N GLY A 706 -8.19 -31.84 -10.01
CA GLY A 706 -7.72 -31.73 -11.40
C GLY A 706 -6.36 -31.06 -11.58
N ASP A 707 -5.58 -30.97 -10.50
CA ASP A 707 -4.15 -30.62 -10.48
C ASP A 707 -3.81 -29.27 -11.16
N ARG A 708 -4.63 -28.24 -10.90
CA ARG A 708 -4.45 -26.88 -11.43
C ARG A 708 -3.48 -26.00 -10.61
N GLY A 709 -2.79 -26.57 -9.64
CA GLY A 709 -1.94 -25.86 -8.66
C GLY A 709 -2.68 -25.31 -7.44
N PHE A 710 -4.02 -25.24 -7.47
CA PHE A 710 -4.87 -24.80 -6.36
C PHE A 710 -6.07 -25.75 -6.16
N TYR A 711 -6.85 -25.53 -5.09
CA TYR A 711 -8.10 -26.24 -4.83
C TYR A 711 -9.25 -25.69 -5.70
N ALA A 712 -9.56 -26.36 -6.81
CA ALA A 712 -10.64 -25.96 -7.69
C ALA A 712 -12.00 -26.47 -7.16
N HIS A 713 -12.96 -25.58 -6.98
CA HIS A 713 -14.25 -25.88 -6.37
C HIS A 713 -15.37 -25.02 -6.98
N GLU A 714 -16.64 -25.35 -6.69
CA GLU A 714 -17.77 -24.52 -7.10
C GLU A 714 -17.74 -23.17 -6.39
N LEU A 715 -17.84 -22.08 -7.16
CA LEU A 715 -17.81 -20.73 -6.65
C LEU A 715 -19.07 -20.42 -5.83
N GLN A 716 -18.88 -19.83 -4.66
CA GLN A 716 -19.96 -19.42 -3.76
C GLN A 716 -20.74 -18.21 -4.32
N THR A 717 -21.95 -18.00 -3.80
CA THR A 717 -22.73 -16.77 -4.08
C THR A 717 -21.92 -15.54 -3.69
N GLY A 718 -21.93 -14.50 -4.53
CA GLY A 718 -21.04 -13.34 -4.43
C GLY A 718 -19.75 -13.47 -5.27
N HIS A 719 -19.26 -14.69 -5.51
CA HIS A 719 -18.18 -14.96 -6.47
C HIS A 719 -18.73 -15.43 -7.82
N CYS A 720 -19.87 -16.11 -7.82
CA CYS A 720 -20.63 -16.43 -9.02
C CYS A 720 -22.12 -16.35 -8.70
N ASN A 721 -22.88 -15.53 -9.42
CA ASN A 721 -24.33 -15.39 -9.26
C ASN A 721 -25.14 -16.07 -10.39
N CYS A 722 -24.48 -16.88 -11.21
CA CYS A 722 -25.16 -17.70 -12.22
C CYS A 722 -25.98 -18.81 -11.56
N GLU A 723 -27.06 -19.24 -12.22
CA GLU A 723 -27.92 -20.35 -11.76
C GLU A 723 -27.12 -21.64 -11.56
N LYS A 724 -26.36 -22.04 -12.58
CA LYS A 724 -25.30 -23.05 -12.44
C LYS A 724 -24.00 -22.34 -12.06
N LYS A 725 -23.45 -22.68 -10.88
CA LYS A 725 -22.19 -22.10 -10.42
C LYS A 725 -21.04 -22.55 -11.32
N HIS A 726 -20.15 -21.61 -11.65
CA HIS A 726 -18.87 -21.93 -12.28
C HIS A 726 -17.90 -22.48 -11.23
N SER A 727 -16.89 -23.23 -11.68
CA SER A 727 -15.82 -23.73 -10.83
C SER A 727 -14.53 -22.92 -11.01
N GLY A 728 -13.73 -22.84 -9.94
CA GLY A 728 -12.44 -22.16 -9.95
C GLY A 728 -12.21 -21.38 -8.66
N GLU A 729 -11.77 -20.13 -8.77
CA GLU A 729 -11.49 -19.25 -7.63
C GLU A 729 -11.46 -17.77 -8.08
N ALA A 730 -11.42 -16.84 -7.12
CA ALA A 730 -11.11 -15.43 -7.36
C ALA A 730 -9.62 -15.22 -7.70
N GLY A 731 -9.34 -14.42 -8.75
CA GLY A 731 -7.99 -14.25 -9.29
C GLY A 731 -6.99 -13.72 -8.26
N PHE A 732 -7.36 -12.71 -7.48
CA PHE A 732 -6.47 -12.15 -6.46
C PHE A 732 -6.17 -13.14 -5.32
N MET A 733 -7.11 -14.04 -4.98
CA MET A 733 -6.87 -15.07 -3.95
C MET A 733 -5.80 -16.05 -4.41
N LEU A 734 -5.86 -16.43 -5.69
CA LEU A 734 -4.82 -17.22 -6.35
C LEU A 734 -3.50 -16.44 -6.46
N GLY A 735 -3.55 -15.13 -6.72
CA GLY A 735 -2.39 -14.24 -6.69
C GLY A 735 -1.61 -14.32 -5.38
N VAL A 736 -2.32 -14.12 -4.25
CA VAL A 736 -1.74 -14.22 -2.91
C VAL A 736 -1.22 -15.63 -2.62
N GLN A 737 -1.94 -16.67 -3.06
CA GLN A 737 -1.45 -18.06 -2.93
C GLN A 737 -0.14 -18.28 -3.68
N MET A 738 -0.02 -17.75 -4.90
CA MET A 738 1.23 -17.81 -5.67
C MET A 738 2.36 -17.03 -4.98
N THR A 739 2.10 -15.85 -4.42
CA THR A 739 3.10 -15.10 -3.62
C THR A 739 3.61 -15.93 -2.45
N GLY A 740 2.72 -16.50 -1.63
CA GLY A 740 3.12 -17.37 -0.51
C GLY A 740 3.90 -18.61 -0.95
N MET A 741 3.47 -19.26 -2.04
CA MET A 741 4.19 -20.41 -2.64
C MET A 741 5.56 -20.00 -3.21
N LYS A 742 5.68 -18.78 -3.76
CA LYS A 742 6.93 -18.28 -4.31
C LYS A 742 7.92 -17.96 -3.20
N MET A 743 7.48 -17.38 -2.09
CA MET A 743 8.31 -17.22 -0.89
C MET A 743 8.82 -18.58 -0.38
N TYR A 744 7.94 -19.59 -0.33
CA TYR A 744 8.32 -20.95 0.03
C TYR A 744 9.33 -21.56 -0.96
N TYR A 745 9.12 -21.39 -2.27
CA TYR A 745 10.05 -21.82 -3.31
C TYR A 745 11.42 -21.15 -3.17
N ASP A 746 11.46 -19.85 -2.91
CA ASP A 746 12.71 -19.10 -2.70
C ASP A 746 13.52 -19.66 -1.52
N ALA A 747 12.84 -20.16 -0.48
CA ALA A 747 13.48 -20.74 0.70
C ALA A 747 13.87 -22.23 0.55
N THR A 748 13.22 -22.99 -0.34
CA THR A 748 13.33 -24.48 -0.38
C THR A 748 13.76 -25.05 -1.73
N ALA A 749 13.64 -24.27 -2.80
CA ALA A 749 13.75 -24.73 -4.18
C ALA A 749 12.82 -25.90 -4.56
N ASP A 750 11.67 -26.06 -3.86
CA ASP A 750 10.72 -27.15 -4.13
C ASP A 750 10.08 -27.04 -5.52
N PRO A 751 10.38 -27.95 -6.46
CA PRO A 751 9.88 -27.87 -7.83
C PRO A 751 8.36 -28.06 -7.92
N GLN A 752 7.71 -28.65 -6.93
CA GLN A 752 6.25 -28.79 -6.93
C GLN A 752 5.56 -27.44 -6.72
N ALA A 753 6.12 -26.57 -5.88
CA ALA A 753 5.61 -25.21 -5.69
C ALA A 753 5.72 -24.40 -6.98
N ALA A 754 6.86 -24.45 -7.67
CA ALA A 754 7.05 -23.75 -8.95
C ALA A 754 6.06 -24.23 -10.03
N LYS A 755 5.84 -25.54 -10.14
CA LYS A 755 4.84 -26.12 -11.06
C LYS A 755 3.43 -25.69 -10.71
N ALA A 756 3.07 -25.65 -9.43
CA ALA A 756 1.76 -25.19 -8.99
C ALA A 756 1.53 -23.71 -9.37
N ILE A 757 2.52 -22.84 -9.15
CA ILE A 757 2.43 -21.42 -9.54
C ILE A 757 2.22 -21.26 -11.05
N ALA A 758 3.00 -21.97 -11.88
CA ALA A 758 2.85 -21.93 -13.34
C ALA A 758 1.45 -22.34 -13.81
N ARG A 759 0.88 -23.39 -13.20
CA ARG A 759 -0.48 -23.87 -13.51
C ARG A 759 -1.56 -22.89 -13.07
N ILE A 760 -1.39 -22.26 -11.90
CA ILE A 760 -2.29 -21.20 -11.43
C ILE A 760 -2.24 -20.00 -12.40
N ALA A 761 -1.04 -19.55 -12.78
CA ALA A 761 -0.88 -18.42 -13.69
C ALA A 761 -1.56 -18.67 -15.05
N LYS A 762 -1.35 -19.88 -15.61
CA LYS A 762 -2.05 -20.33 -16.82
C LYS A 762 -3.56 -20.30 -16.65
N PHE A 763 -4.09 -20.86 -15.56
CA PHE A 763 -5.54 -20.85 -15.29
C PHE A 763 -6.12 -19.44 -15.21
N ILE A 764 -5.45 -18.50 -14.52
CA ILE A 764 -5.91 -17.11 -14.41
C ILE A 764 -5.98 -16.47 -15.79
N VAL A 765 -4.93 -16.59 -16.58
CA VAL A 765 -4.88 -15.98 -17.93
C VAL A 765 -5.92 -16.59 -18.86
N GLU A 766 -6.08 -17.92 -18.86
CA GLU A 766 -7.04 -18.59 -19.74
C GLU A 766 -8.50 -18.35 -19.36
N SER A 767 -8.81 -18.16 -18.07
CA SER A 767 -10.20 -18.08 -17.59
C SER A 767 -10.67 -16.69 -17.18
N MET A 768 -9.76 -15.74 -16.98
CA MET A 768 -10.09 -14.42 -16.41
C MET A 768 -9.60 -13.24 -17.24
N TRP A 769 -8.69 -13.40 -18.20
CA TRP A 769 -8.20 -12.28 -19.00
C TRP A 769 -9.30 -11.72 -19.90
N GLU A 770 -9.51 -10.40 -19.85
CA GLU A 770 -10.44 -9.67 -20.71
C GLU A 770 -9.64 -8.67 -21.59
N PRO A 771 -9.37 -9.01 -22.86
CA PRO A 771 -8.57 -8.19 -23.76
C PRO A 771 -9.10 -6.76 -23.95
N GLU A 772 -10.42 -6.56 -23.95
CA GLU A 772 -11.03 -5.24 -24.19
C GLU A 772 -10.76 -4.27 -23.02
N VAL A 773 -10.68 -4.81 -21.80
CA VAL A 773 -10.41 -4.05 -20.58
C VAL A 773 -8.92 -4.00 -20.25
N MET A 774 -8.12 -4.87 -20.88
CA MET A 774 -6.72 -5.13 -20.53
C MET A 774 -6.56 -5.45 -19.04
N GLY A 775 -7.51 -6.22 -18.52
CA GLY A 775 -7.62 -6.53 -17.11
C GLY A 775 -8.15 -7.94 -16.91
N PHE A 776 -8.47 -8.28 -15.66
CA PHE A 776 -8.94 -9.60 -15.31
C PHE A 776 -10.32 -9.53 -14.67
N HIS A 777 -11.16 -10.51 -14.98
CA HIS A 777 -12.37 -10.80 -14.22
C HIS A 777 -12.04 -11.05 -12.74
N TYR A 778 -12.94 -10.63 -11.85
CA TYR A 778 -12.76 -10.83 -10.41
C TYR A 778 -12.58 -12.32 -10.04
N THR A 779 -13.30 -13.21 -10.72
CA THR A 779 -13.20 -14.68 -10.58
C THR A 779 -13.19 -15.38 -11.94
N SER A 780 -13.02 -16.71 -11.94
CA SER A 780 -13.20 -17.54 -13.13
C SER A 780 -14.62 -17.58 -13.68
N CYS A 781 -15.59 -16.91 -13.04
CA CYS A 781 -16.92 -16.71 -13.60
C CYS A 781 -16.87 -15.55 -14.62
N PRO A 782 -17.16 -15.80 -15.92
CA PRO A 782 -17.08 -14.79 -16.98
C PRO A 782 -18.13 -13.67 -16.84
N LYS A 783 -19.12 -13.84 -15.95
CA LYS A 783 -20.11 -12.80 -15.64
C LYS A 783 -19.70 -11.84 -14.52
N THR A 784 -18.52 -12.04 -13.92
CA THR A 784 -18.00 -11.08 -12.93
C THR A 784 -17.38 -9.88 -13.64
N GLY A 785 -17.31 -8.72 -12.99
CA GLY A 785 -16.68 -7.55 -13.59
C GLY A 785 -15.19 -7.79 -13.86
N ALA A 786 -14.69 -7.27 -14.98
CA ALA A 786 -13.28 -7.23 -15.32
C ALA A 786 -12.70 -5.83 -15.08
N GLY A 787 -11.46 -5.77 -14.62
CA GLY A 787 -10.77 -4.50 -14.39
C GLY A 787 -9.26 -4.69 -14.24
N PRO A 788 -8.48 -3.59 -14.36
CA PRO A 788 -7.02 -3.66 -14.29
C PRO A 788 -6.47 -3.68 -12.86
N SER A 789 -7.29 -3.43 -11.84
CA SER A 789 -6.84 -3.24 -10.45
C SER A 789 -6.21 -4.48 -9.82
N SER A 790 -6.66 -5.69 -10.20
CA SER A 790 -6.15 -6.95 -9.65
C SER A 790 -4.77 -7.34 -10.20
N ALA A 791 -4.27 -6.65 -11.23
CA ALA A 791 -3.00 -7.02 -11.86
C ALA A 791 -1.84 -6.98 -10.86
N PHE A 792 -1.68 -5.91 -10.07
CA PHE A 792 -0.55 -5.76 -9.14
C PHE A 792 -0.41 -6.90 -8.15
N ILE A 793 -1.51 -7.30 -7.50
CA ILE A 793 -1.48 -8.37 -6.48
C ILE A 793 -1.24 -9.77 -7.08
N MET A 794 -1.55 -9.96 -8.37
CA MET A 794 -1.31 -11.22 -9.06
C MET A 794 0.03 -11.26 -9.79
N MET A 795 0.62 -10.10 -10.09
CA MET A 795 1.69 -9.96 -11.07
C MET A 795 2.97 -10.72 -10.69
N GLU A 796 3.31 -10.81 -9.41
CA GLU A 796 4.46 -11.60 -8.97
C GLU A 796 4.33 -13.07 -9.38
N GLY A 797 3.21 -13.70 -9.03
CA GLY A 797 2.91 -15.08 -9.38
C GLY A 797 2.74 -15.30 -10.88
N LEU A 798 2.06 -14.36 -11.56
CA LEU A 798 1.86 -14.40 -13.01
C LEU A 798 3.19 -14.31 -13.77
N ALA A 799 4.04 -13.35 -13.43
CA ALA A 799 5.33 -13.17 -14.08
C ALA A 799 6.27 -14.35 -13.81
N PHE A 800 6.31 -14.85 -12.56
CA PHE A 800 7.09 -16.06 -12.27
C PHE A 800 6.57 -17.28 -13.03
N GLY A 801 5.24 -17.49 -13.07
CA GLY A 801 4.64 -18.57 -13.84
C GLY A 801 4.94 -18.48 -15.34
N ALA A 802 4.87 -17.29 -15.92
CA ALA A 802 5.21 -17.04 -17.32
C ALA A 802 6.68 -17.38 -17.63
N GLN A 803 7.61 -17.03 -16.72
CA GLN A 803 9.02 -17.43 -16.83
C GLN A 803 9.20 -18.94 -16.84
N GLN A 804 8.49 -19.68 -15.97
CA GLN A 804 8.57 -21.15 -15.92
C GLN A 804 8.04 -21.82 -17.18
N MET A 805 7.04 -21.22 -17.84
CA MET A 805 6.43 -21.75 -19.06
C MET A 805 7.11 -21.29 -20.35
N ASN A 806 7.90 -20.22 -20.31
CA ASN A 806 8.46 -19.54 -21.47
C ASN A 806 7.37 -19.15 -22.51
N ASP A 807 6.25 -18.59 -22.03
CA ASP A 807 5.07 -18.28 -22.86
C ASP A 807 5.09 -16.82 -23.36
N PRO A 808 5.33 -16.57 -24.66
CA PRO A 808 5.41 -15.22 -25.21
C PRO A 808 4.05 -14.49 -25.21
N GLN A 809 2.94 -15.22 -25.33
CA GLN A 809 1.60 -14.63 -25.32
C GLN A 809 1.26 -14.14 -23.92
N MET A 810 1.56 -14.96 -22.90
CA MET A 810 1.40 -14.56 -21.51
C MET A 810 2.25 -13.33 -21.19
N ASN A 811 3.51 -13.29 -21.63
CA ASN A 811 4.39 -12.12 -21.43
C ASN A 811 3.77 -10.83 -22.00
N GLN A 812 3.13 -10.90 -23.16
CA GLN A 812 2.44 -9.76 -23.77
C GLN A 812 1.22 -9.33 -22.95
N ILE A 813 0.40 -10.28 -22.50
CA ILE A 813 -0.77 -10.02 -21.64
C ILE A 813 -0.33 -9.33 -20.34
N LEU A 814 0.74 -9.79 -19.70
CA LEU A 814 1.23 -9.18 -18.47
C LEU A 814 1.72 -7.74 -18.68
N ARG A 815 2.34 -7.43 -19.83
CA ARG A 815 2.72 -6.05 -20.20
C ARG A 815 1.51 -5.15 -20.36
N GLN A 816 0.47 -5.63 -21.04
CA GLN A 816 -0.80 -4.91 -21.18
C GLN A 816 -1.45 -4.67 -19.82
N ALA A 817 -1.56 -5.72 -19.00
CA ALA A 817 -2.17 -5.67 -17.69
C ALA A 817 -1.44 -4.70 -16.75
N LEU A 818 -0.09 -4.75 -16.70
CA LEU A 818 0.68 -3.86 -15.86
C LEU A 818 0.52 -2.40 -16.30
N ALA A 819 0.60 -2.12 -17.60
CA ALA A 819 0.38 -0.78 -18.14
C ALA A 819 -1.03 -0.25 -17.85
N ALA A 820 -2.07 -1.09 -18.01
CA ALA A 820 -3.45 -0.71 -17.71
C ALA A 820 -3.69 -0.49 -16.21
N SER A 821 -2.99 -1.24 -15.35
CA SER A 821 -3.07 -1.09 -13.90
C SER A 821 -2.37 0.15 -13.36
N TRP A 822 -1.51 0.79 -14.15
CA TRP A 822 -0.74 1.97 -13.72
C TRP A 822 -1.61 3.11 -13.22
N GLN A 823 -2.78 3.31 -13.84
CA GLN A 823 -3.78 4.32 -13.43
C GLN A 823 -4.39 4.06 -12.04
N THR A 824 -4.21 2.86 -11.50
CA THR A 824 -4.72 2.46 -10.18
C THR A 824 -3.71 2.70 -9.06
N LEU A 825 -2.50 3.17 -9.39
CA LEU A 825 -1.48 3.52 -8.43
C LEU A 825 -1.79 4.83 -7.70
N GLY A 826 -1.39 4.89 -6.43
CA GLY A 826 -1.56 6.06 -5.57
C GLY A 826 -2.79 6.00 -4.68
N GLY A 827 -3.04 7.11 -3.97
CA GLY A 827 -4.12 7.20 -2.99
C GLY A 827 -3.81 6.46 -1.67
N LEU A 828 -4.83 6.33 -0.83
CA LEU A 828 -4.74 5.77 0.53
C LEU A 828 -5.87 4.79 0.79
N GLY A 829 -5.70 3.97 1.83
CA GLY A 829 -6.69 2.97 2.23
C GLY A 829 -6.60 1.69 1.41
N LYS A 830 -7.69 0.91 1.39
CA LYS A 830 -7.73 -0.46 0.85
C LYS A 830 -7.11 -0.60 -0.54
N ALA A 831 -7.50 0.25 -1.50
CA ALA A 831 -7.05 0.12 -2.88
C ALA A 831 -5.53 0.33 -3.00
N SER A 832 -4.98 1.28 -2.24
CA SER A 832 -3.54 1.52 -2.20
C SER A 832 -2.81 0.33 -1.58
N ALA A 833 -3.22 -0.10 -0.37
CA ALA A 833 -2.64 -1.26 0.32
C ALA A 833 -2.68 -2.54 -0.53
N TYR A 834 -3.81 -2.79 -1.19
CA TYR A 834 -4.00 -3.90 -2.12
C TYR A 834 -2.97 -3.90 -3.26
N SER A 835 -2.70 -2.74 -3.86
CA SER A 835 -1.73 -2.63 -4.95
C SER A 835 -0.29 -2.77 -4.45
N ILE A 836 0.06 -2.19 -3.31
CA ILE A 836 1.46 -2.12 -2.85
C ILE A 836 1.92 -3.34 -2.04
N CYS A 837 1.01 -4.19 -1.57
CA CYS A 837 1.36 -5.33 -0.72
C CYS A 837 2.24 -6.40 -1.39
N SER A 838 2.38 -6.38 -2.71
CA SER A 838 3.27 -7.27 -3.47
C SER A 838 3.97 -6.58 -4.64
N SER A 839 3.81 -5.26 -4.79
CA SER A 839 4.20 -4.54 -6.00
C SER A 839 5.71 -4.60 -6.24
N ALA A 840 6.55 -4.49 -5.23
CA ALA A 840 8.00 -4.51 -5.41
C ALA A 840 8.50 -5.83 -6.02
N GLN A 841 8.08 -6.96 -5.44
CA GLN A 841 8.43 -8.29 -5.95
C GLN A 841 7.75 -8.56 -7.29
N ALA A 842 6.51 -8.07 -7.49
CA ALA A 842 5.85 -8.11 -8.79
C ALA A 842 6.64 -7.38 -9.89
N LEU A 843 7.09 -6.15 -9.64
CA LEU A 843 7.90 -5.37 -10.56
C LEU A 843 9.26 -6.05 -10.83
N HIS A 844 9.86 -6.63 -9.80
CA HIS A 844 11.11 -7.39 -9.93
C HIS A 844 10.96 -8.64 -10.81
N GLU A 845 9.92 -9.45 -10.59
CA GLU A 845 9.67 -10.63 -11.42
C GLU A 845 9.24 -10.23 -12.84
N PHE A 846 8.46 -9.16 -12.98
CA PHE A 846 8.09 -8.61 -14.29
C PHE A 846 9.31 -8.15 -15.09
N ALA A 847 10.29 -7.52 -14.44
CA ALA A 847 11.51 -7.04 -15.11
C ALA A 847 12.38 -8.17 -15.69
N LYS A 848 12.15 -9.43 -15.30
CA LYS A 848 12.82 -10.61 -15.86
C LYS A 848 12.14 -11.16 -17.11
N LEU A 849 10.93 -10.71 -17.44
CA LEU A 849 10.21 -11.18 -18.62
C LEU A 849 10.94 -10.73 -19.90
N PRO A 850 11.03 -11.59 -20.93
CA PRO A 850 11.68 -11.23 -22.19
C PRO A 850 10.94 -10.07 -22.90
N GLY A 851 11.68 -9.28 -23.68
CA GLY A 851 11.19 -8.10 -24.40
C GLY A 851 11.78 -6.78 -23.90
N GLY A 852 11.33 -5.64 -24.46
CA GLY A 852 11.77 -4.30 -24.05
C GLY A 852 11.35 -3.92 -22.61
N SER A 853 11.86 -2.82 -22.08
CA SER A 853 11.42 -2.32 -20.75
C SER A 853 9.96 -1.89 -20.76
N LEU A 854 9.31 -1.80 -19.59
CA LEU A 854 7.97 -1.21 -19.50
C LEU A 854 7.98 0.25 -19.99
N ALA A 855 9.04 1.00 -19.69
CA ALA A 855 9.21 2.36 -20.19
C ALA A 855 9.17 2.44 -21.72
N ALA A 856 9.89 1.54 -22.41
CA ALA A 856 9.86 1.45 -23.87
C ALA A 856 8.45 1.09 -24.38
N TYR A 857 7.80 0.12 -23.75
CA TYR A 857 6.43 -0.27 -24.09
C TYR A 857 5.43 0.89 -23.92
N LEU A 858 5.50 1.62 -22.80
CA LEU A 858 4.66 2.79 -22.55
C LEU A 858 4.96 3.93 -23.53
N ALA A 859 6.22 4.12 -23.93
CA ALA A 859 6.59 5.10 -24.95
C ALA A 859 5.99 4.76 -26.32
N GLU A 860 5.99 3.47 -26.72
CA GLU A 860 5.32 2.99 -27.93
C GLU A 860 3.81 3.21 -27.88
N VAL A 861 3.17 2.84 -26.75
CA VAL A 861 1.73 3.07 -26.54
C VAL A 861 1.42 4.57 -26.61
N HIS A 862 2.18 5.43 -25.92
CA HIS A 862 1.97 6.88 -25.97
C HIS A 862 2.19 7.47 -27.36
N ALA A 863 3.18 6.98 -28.11
CA ALA A 863 3.41 7.41 -29.49
C ALA A 863 2.22 7.05 -30.39
N GLU A 864 1.67 5.85 -30.26
CA GLU A 864 0.50 5.41 -31.02
C GLU A 864 -0.78 6.17 -30.60
N LEU A 865 -0.99 6.37 -29.29
CA LEU A 865 -2.14 7.14 -28.79
C LEU A 865 -2.15 8.59 -29.29
N ARG A 866 -0.97 9.17 -29.53
CA ARG A 866 -0.77 10.53 -30.06
C ARG A 866 -0.74 10.59 -31.59
N SER A 867 -0.74 9.45 -32.28
CA SER A 867 -0.63 9.40 -33.74
C SER A 867 -1.90 9.94 -34.42
N PRO A 868 -1.79 10.85 -35.41
CA PRO A 868 -2.94 11.30 -36.22
C PRO A 868 -3.66 10.16 -36.93
N SER A 869 -2.99 9.03 -37.20
CA SER A 869 -3.60 7.85 -37.83
C SER A 869 -4.61 7.11 -36.94
N ARG A 870 -4.70 7.49 -35.65
CA ARG A 870 -5.73 6.98 -34.74
C ARG A 870 -7.15 7.45 -35.08
N ARG A 871 -7.27 8.57 -35.79
CA ARG A 871 -8.58 9.13 -36.17
C ARG A 871 -9.27 8.26 -37.20
N PHE A 872 -10.61 8.33 -37.21
CA PHE A 872 -11.43 7.70 -38.24
C PHE A 872 -11.25 8.36 -39.62
N LEU A 873 -10.84 9.63 -39.65
CA LEU A 873 -10.67 10.43 -40.87
C LEU A 873 -9.30 11.15 -40.87
N PRO A 874 -8.71 11.46 -42.03
CA PRO A 874 -7.43 12.16 -42.16
C PRO A 874 -7.55 13.68 -41.91
N THR A 875 -8.28 14.10 -40.87
CA THR A 875 -8.56 15.51 -40.51
C THR A 875 -7.87 15.89 -39.20
N LEU A 876 -7.54 17.17 -39.01
CA LEU A 876 -6.96 17.71 -37.78
C LEU A 876 -7.96 17.89 -36.62
N ILE A 877 -9.25 17.58 -36.80
CA ILE A 877 -10.29 17.67 -35.78
C ILE A 877 -11.00 16.31 -35.66
N PRO A 878 -11.34 15.80 -34.45
CA PRO A 878 -11.89 14.45 -34.26
C PRO A 878 -13.13 14.12 -35.10
N ASN A 879 -14.05 15.07 -35.24
CA ASN A 879 -15.26 14.94 -36.04
C ASN A 879 -15.67 16.33 -36.56
N PRO A 880 -15.20 16.72 -37.76
CA PRO A 880 -15.34 18.09 -38.28
C PRO A 880 -16.72 18.41 -38.83
N ASP A 881 -17.46 17.44 -39.36
CA ASP A 881 -18.64 17.63 -40.21
C ASP A 881 -19.89 16.89 -39.71
N PHE A 882 -19.78 16.13 -38.62
CA PHE A 882 -20.93 15.51 -37.95
C PHE A 882 -21.68 14.48 -38.79
N GLU A 883 -21.06 13.95 -39.85
CA GLU A 883 -21.73 13.08 -40.82
C GLU A 883 -22.18 11.74 -40.23
N VAL A 884 -21.54 11.27 -39.16
CA VAL A 884 -21.79 9.95 -38.56
C VAL A 884 -22.32 10.07 -37.12
N ASP A 885 -21.66 10.88 -36.30
CA ASP A 885 -21.99 11.10 -34.89
C ASP A 885 -21.54 12.50 -34.44
N ALA A 886 -21.56 12.76 -33.13
CA ALA A 886 -20.99 13.98 -32.52
C ALA A 886 -19.87 13.65 -31.52
N LEU A 887 -19.26 12.45 -31.62
CA LEU A 887 -18.20 11.99 -30.74
C LEU A 887 -17.00 12.94 -30.83
N GLY A 888 -16.45 13.30 -29.68
CA GLY A 888 -15.34 14.25 -29.55
C GLY A 888 -15.77 15.67 -29.18
N TRP A 889 -17.06 16.00 -29.23
CA TRP A 889 -17.62 17.25 -28.73
C TRP A 889 -18.37 17.02 -27.39
N THR A 890 -18.40 18.02 -26.52
CA THR A 890 -18.99 17.93 -25.18
C THR A 890 -19.75 19.21 -24.83
N PRO A 891 -21.05 19.10 -24.44
CA PRO A 891 -21.83 20.25 -24.02
C PRO A 891 -21.36 20.78 -22.66
N ARG A 892 -21.46 22.09 -22.47
CA ARG A 892 -21.21 22.75 -21.17
C ARG A 892 -22.49 23.16 -20.44
N GLY A 893 -23.62 22.79 -21.02
CA GLY A 893 -25.01 22.92 -20.58
C GLY A 893 -25.92 22.75 -21.80
N GLY A 894 -27.23 22.86 -21.63
CA GLY A 894 -28.20 22.58 -22.70
C GLY A 894 -28.16 21.13 -23.23
N VAL A 895 -28.88 20.88 -24.32
CA VAL A 895 -28.93 19.60 -25.02
C VAL A 895 -28.19 19.75 -26.35
N MET A 896 -27.26 18.83 -26.61
CA MET A 896 -26.48 18.77 -27.85
C MET A 896 -26.78 17.46 -28.57
N GLU A 897 -27.15 17.52 -29.83
CA GLU A 897 -27.51 16.36 -30.63
C GLU A 897 -27.10 16.52 -32.09
N ARG A 898 -26.77 15.41 -32.75
CA ARG A 898 -26.60 15.38 -34.20
C ARG A 898 -27.98 15.43 -34.86
N THR A 899 -28.18 16.33 -35.83
CA THR A 899 -29.45 16.47 -36.54
C THR A 899 -29.27 16.38 -38.06
N THR A 900 -30.20 15.74 -38.74
CA THR A 900 -30.24 15.67 -40.22
C THR A 900 -31.16 16.72 -40.85
N GLU A 901 -31.96 17.42 -40.04
CA GLU A 901 -33.01 18.33 -40.49
C GLU A 901 -32.45 19.71 -40.87
N VAL A 902 -31.60 20.27 -40.01
CA VAL A 902 -30.93 21.55 -40.22
C VAL A 902 -29.45 21.28 -40.37
N LYS A 903 -28.93 21.40 -41.59
CA LYS A 903 -27.51 21.19 -41.93
C LYS A 903 -27.08 22.14 -43.02
N HIS A 904 -25.78 22.43 -43.07
CA HIS A 904 -25.20 23.26 -44.12
C HIS A 904 -24.89 22.39 -45.33
N SER A 905 -24.14 21.31 -45.10
CA SER A 905 -23.77 20.36 -46.14
C SER A 905 -23.93 18.92 -45.62
N GLY A 906 -23.52 17.93 -46.43
CA GLY A 906 -23.52 16.53 -45.99
C GLY A 906 -24.87 15.96 -45.53
N ALA A 907 -24.81 15.01 -44.60
CA ALA A 907 -25.91 14.24 -44.05
C ALA A 907 -26.48 14.88 -42.78
N ALA A 908 -25.67 15.57 -41.96
CA ALA A 908 -26.10 16.12 -40.67
C ALA A 908 -25.25 17.31 -40.20
N SER A 909 -25.72 18.01 -39.17
CA SER A 909 -24.94 18.98 -38.41
C SER A 909 -25.08 18.76 -36.91
N LEU A 910 -24.36 19.52 -36.09
CA LEU A 910 -24.49 19.52 -34.63
C LEU A 910 -25.45 20.60 -34.16
N ALA A 911 -26.56 20.21 -33.55
CA ALA A 911 -27.50 21.12 -32.90
C ALA A 911 -27.19 21.28 -31.42
N TRP A 912 -27.36 22.49 -30.90
CA TRP A 912 -27.39 22.80 -29.48
C TRP A 912 -28.63 23.62 -29.14
N ARG A 913 -29.35 23.23 -28.09
CA ARG A 913 -30.55 23.92 -27.61
C ARG A 913 -30.57 24.00 -26.10
N GLY A 914 -30.96 25.16 -25.56
CA GLY A 914 -31.28 25.28 -24.14
C GLY A 914 -30.79 26.58 -23.53
N LYS A 915 -30.77 26.60 -22.19
CA LYS A 915 -30.33 27.73 -21.37
C LYS A 915 -29.02 27.42 -20.69
N LEU A 916 -28.13 28.41 -20.62
CA LEU A 916 -26.81 28.33 -20.03
C LEU A 916 -26.54 29.59 -19.20
N GLU A 917 -25.88 29.45 -18.05
CA GLU A 917 -25.44 30.57 -17.19
C GLU A 917 -24.04 30.27 -16.61
N ARG A 918 -23.30 31.32 -16.22
CA ARG A 918 -21.97 31.22 -15.59
C ARG A 918 -20.91 30.45 -16.40
N GLN A 919 -21.17 30.28 -17.70
CA GLN A 919 -20.33 29.52 -18.62
C GLN A 919 -20.17 30.32 -19.93
N ASN A 920 -18.95 30.34 -20.48
CA ASN A 920 -18.61 31.12 -21.66
C ASN A 920 -18.55 30.30 -22.97
N GLU A 921 -18.93 29.02 -22.91
CA GLU A 921 -18.86 28.05 -24.00
C GLU A 921 -20.18 27.28 -24.06
N TYR A 922 -20.81 27.15 -25.23
CA TYR A 922 -21.97 26.27 -25.41
C TYR A 922 -21.54 24.80 -25.34
N PHE A 923 -20.52 24.47 -26.11
CA PHE A 923 -19.90 23.15 -26.19
C PHE A 923 -18.49 23.27 -26.77
N ASN A 924 -17.66 22.25 -26.58
CA ASN A 924 -16.28 22.24 -27.05
C ASN A 924 -15.79 20.84 -27.42
N THR A 925 -14.66 20.77 -28.12
CA THR A 925 -13.93 19.50 -28.26
C THR A 925 -13.41 19.07 -26.88
N ARG A 926 -13.50 17.78 -26.55
CA ARG A 926 -13.04 17.26 -25.26
C ARG A 926 -11.60 17.69 -24.96
N TYR A 927 -11.39 18.14 -23.73
CA TYR A 927 -10.07 18.26 -23.12
C TYR A 927 -10.16 17.61 -21.75
N ASP A 928 -9.30 16.65 -21.49
CA ASP A 928 -9.07 16.11 -20.15
C ASP A 928 -7.57 16.08 -19.90
N THR A 929 -7.19 16.40 -18.68
CA THR A 929 -5.81 16.37 -18.17
C THR A 929 -5.15 14.98 -18.23
N GLY A 930 -5.90 13.92 -18.56
CA GLY A 930 -5.49 12.51 -18.49
C GLY A 930 -5.22 11.77 -19.81
N GLY A 931 -5.07 12.43 -20.97
CA GLY A 931 -4.67 11.75 -22.22
C GLY A 931 -5.83 11.18 -23.06
N ASP A 932 -6.97 11.89 -23.09
CA ASP A 932 -8.09 11.60 -23.99
C ASP A 932 -7.62 11.64 -25.46
N ALA A 933 -8.03 10.63 -26.24
CA ALA A 933 -7.74 10.47 -27.68
C ALA A 933 -8.22 11.62 -28.57
N THR A 934 -9.10 12.48 -28.05
CA THR A 934 -9.81 13.51 -28.81
C THR A 934 -9.30 14.94 -28.52
N GLU A 935 -8.33 15.12 -27.62
CA GLU A 935 -7.65 16.41 -27.39
C GLU A 935 -6.71 16.76 -28.57
N LEU A 936 -6.70 18.02 -29.02
CA LEU A 936 -5.91 18.45 -30.19
C LEU A 936 -4.44 18.69 -29.81
N VAL A 937 -3.59 17.67 -29.88
CA VAL A 937 -2.16 17.73 -29.43
C VAL A 937 -1.13 17.76 -30.57
N TRP A 938 -1.58 17.91 -31.81
CA TRP A 938 -0.75 17.72 -33.02
C TRP A 938 -0.55 19.00 -33.85
N LEU A 939 -0.99 20.14 -33.35
CA LEU A 939 -0.66 21.43 -33.99
C LEU A 939 0.81 21.72 -33.71
N LYS A 940 1.58 21.95 -34.77
CA LYS A 940 3.01 22.22 -34.66
C LYS A 940 3.23 23.62 -34.08
N PRO A 941 3.96 23.76 -32.97
CA PRO A 941 4.41 25.07 -32.49
C PRO A 941 5.15 25.83 -33.59
N GLY A 942 4.91 27.14 -33.69
CA GLY A 942 5.50 28.02 -34.70
C GLY A 942 4.77 28.03 -36.06
N GLU A 943 3.89 27.06 -36.33
CA GLU A 943 3.12 26.99 -37.58
C GLU A 943 1.81 27.79 -37.52
N LYS A 944 1.26 28.10 -38.70
CA LYS A 944 -0.03 28.77 -38.85
C LYS A 944 -1.08 27.84 -39.41
N TYR A 945 -2.30 27.94 -38.89
CA TYR A 945 -3.44 27.16 -39.33
C TYR A 945 -4.63 28.08 -39.61
N ARG A 946 -5.55 27.66 -40.47
CA ARG A 946 -6.84 28.31 -40.66
C ARG A 946 -7.94 27.45 -40.06
N LEU A 947 -8.67 28.02 -39.10
CA LEU A 947 -9.89 27.45 -38.55
C LEU A 947 -11.08 28.05 -39.30
N THR A 948 -11.94 27.20 -39.86
CA THR A 948 -13.24 27.60 -40.43
C THR A 948 -14.36 26.75 -39.88
N CYS A 949 -15.57 27.28 -39.86
CA CYS A 949 -16.79 26.51 -39.63
C CYS A 949 -17.99 27.20 -40.28
N TRP A 950 -19.10 26.48 -40.40
CA TRP A 950 -20.40 27.06 -40.69
C TRP A 950 -21.25 27.04 -39.43
N LEU A 951 -21.78 28.20 -39.07
CA LEU A 951 -22.65 28.36 -37.90
C LEU A 951 -24.00 28.92 -38.35
N ARG A 952 -25.09 28.44 -37.79
CA ARG A 952 -26.44 28.98 -37.92
C ARG A 952 -27.04 29.18 -36.55
N VAL A 953 -27.64 30.34 -36.32
CA VAL A 953 -28.28 30.69 -35.05
C VAL A 953 -29.75 31.00 -35.32
N ASP A 954 -30.64 30.17 -34.81
CA ASP A 954 -32.09 30.30 -35.04
C ASP A 954 -32.77 31.05 -33.89
N LYS A 955 -32.29 30.85 -32.66
CA LYS A 955 -32.76 31.58 -31.48
C LYS A 955 -31.59 31.99 -30.61
N LEU A 956 -31.64 33.21 -30.08
CA LEU A 956 -30.73 33.70 -29.07
C LEU A 956 -31.45 34.71 -28.16
N THR A 957 -31.13 34.73 -26.87
CA THR A 957 -31.64 35.74 -25.93
C THR A 957 -31.41 37.16 -26.48
N PRO A 958 -32.44 38.03 -26.52
CA PRO A 958 -32.27 39.40 -26.96
C PRO A 958 -31.19 40.15 -26.17
N GLY A 959 -30.28 40.83 -26.86
CA GLY A 959 -29.16 41.56 -26.25
C GLY A 959 -27.94 40.70 -25.89
N ALA A 960 -28.00 39.38 -26.05
CA ALA A 960 -26.83 38.53 -25.86
C ALA A 960 -25.78 38.77 -26.95
N PRO A 961 -24.47 38.67 -26.63
CA PRO A 961 -23.41 38.78 -27.62
C PRO A 961 -23.51 37.71 -28.71
N ALA A 962 -23.08 38.08 -29.92
CA ALA A 962 -23.00 37.16 -31.05
C ALA A 962 -22.04 35.98 -30.74
N PRO A 963 -22.44 34.72 -30.97
CA PRO A 963 -21.57 33.57 -30.83
C PRO A 963 -20.38 33.61 -31.80
N SER A 964 -19.26 33.00 -31.40
CA SER A 964 -18.08 32.79 -32.25
C SER A 964 -17.40 31.46 -31.91
N VAL A 965 -16.69 30.88 -32.86
CA VAL A 965 -15.86 29.69 -32.58
C VAL A 965 -14.45 30.14 -32.22
N ARG A 966 -13.83 29.51 -31.23
CA ARG A 966 -12.41 29.77 -30.91
C ARG A 966 -11.62 28.49 -30.80
N ILE A 967 -10.33 28.60 -31.03
CA ILE A 967 -9.33 27.62 -30.59
C ILE A 967 -8.53 28.20 -29.43
N ALA A 968 -8.35 27.41 -28.38
CA ALA A 968 -7.56 27.77 -27.21
C ALA A 968 -6.27 26.94 -27.16
N HIS A 969 -5.14 27.62 -26.91
CA HIS A 969 -3.80 27.06 -26.78
C HIS A 969 -3.44 26.86 -25.31
N ARG A 970 -2.85 25.72 -25.01
CA ARG A 970 -2.63 25.26 -23.63
C ARG A 970 -1.28 24.57 -23.44
N ASP A 971 -0.83 24.60 -22.20
CA ASP A 971 0.22 23.73 -21.68
C ASP A 971 -0.22 23.06 -20.37
N ALA A 972 0.70 22.42 -19.66
CA ALA A 972 0.42 21.73 -18.39
C ALA A 972 -0.17 22.66 -17.31
N THR A 973 -0.02 23.98 -17.43
CA THR A 973 -0.54 24.98 -16.48
C THR A 973 -1.96 25.44 -16.82
N GLY A 974 -2.49 25.11 -17.99
CA GLY A 974 -3.84 25.46 -18.43
C GLY A 974 -3.88 26.24 -19.74
N SER A 975 -5.03 26.86 -20.01
CA SER A 975 -5.23 27.71 -21.19
C SER A 975 -4.56 29.07 -21.02
N ARG A 976 -3.73 29.47 -21.97
CA ARG A 976 -2.97 30.73 -21.91
C ARG A 976 -3.40 31.74 -22.96
N THR A 977 -3.65 31.30 -24.19
CA THR A 977 -4.11 32.17 -25.29
C THR A 977 -5.21 31.48 -26.09
N SER A 978 -5.99 32.27 -26.85
CA SER A 978 -6.98 31.73 -27.78
C SER A 978 -7.22 32.68 -28.94
N HIS A 979 -7.62 32.12 -30.09
CA HIS A 979 -7.96 32.86 -31.29
C HIS A 979 -9.41 32.54 -31.68
N ALA A 980 -10.24 33.58 -31.77
CA ALA A 980 -11.64 33.46 -32.15
C ALA A 980 -11.84 33.81 -33.63
N THR A 981 -12.78 33.13 -34.27
CA THR A 981 -13.33 33.53 -35.57
C THR A 981 -13.98 34.90 -35.50
N ASN A 982 -14.29 35.48 -36.66
CA ASN A 982 -15.34 36.49 -36.69
C ASN A 982 -16.62 35.97 -36.00
N ALA A 983 -17.34 36.88 -35.34
CA ALA A 983 -18.61 36.55 -34.69
C ALA A 983 -19.73 36.39 -35.73
N TYR A 984 -20.77 35.64 -35.35
CA TYR A 984 -21.98 35.48 -36.15
C TYR A 984 -22.72 36.82 -36.31
N ASP A 985 -23.18 37.13 -37.52
CA ASP A 985 -23.98 38.32 -37.76
C ASP A 985 -25.43 38.09 -37.32
N LEU A 986 -25.79 38.64 -36.15
CA LEU A 986 -27.13 38.55 -35.57
C LEU A 986 -28.21 39.27 -36.39
N ALA A 987 -27.86 40.12 -37.36
CA ALA A 987 -28.86 40.69 -38.27
C ALA A 987 -29.42 39.64 -39.24
N ARG A 988 -28.77 38.47 -39.33
CA ARG A 988 -29.09 37.38 -40.26
C ARG A 988 -29.32 36.06 -39.51
N LEU A 989 -30.13 36.08 -38.45
CA LEU A 989 -30.61 34.87 -37.79
C LEU A 989 -31.28 33.91 -38.79
N GLY A 990 -31.19 32.61 -38.52
CA GLY A 990 -31.77 31.58 -39.38
C GLY A 990 -30.93 31.22 -40.62
N THR A 991 -29.75 31.83 -40.81
CA THR A 991 -28.90 31.60 -42.00
C THR A 991 -27.57 30.97 -41.63
N TRP A 992 -27.04 30.10 -42.50
CA TRP A 992 -25.69 29.59 -42.34
C TRP A 992 -24.66 30.67 -42.69
N GLN A 993 -23.69 30.86 -41.80
CA GLN A 993 -22.62 31.84 -41.94
C GLN A 993 -21.26 31.18 -41.73
N LYS A 994 -20.33 31.44 -42.64
CA LYS A 994 -18.96 30.97 -42.52
C LYS A 994 -18.19 31.85 -41.55
N LEU A 995 -17.64 31.23 -40.52
CA LEU A 995 -16.74 31.88 -39.58
C LEU A 995 -15.31 31.38 -39.82
N SER A 996 -14.32 32.26 -39.72
CA SER A 996 -12.92 31.94 -40.01
C SER A 996 -11.94 32.72 -39.14
N VAL A 997 -10.79 32.11 -38.82
CA VAL A 997 -9.62 32.78 -38.23
C VAL A 997 -8.32 32.09 -38.64
N ASP A 998 -7.28 32.90 -38.85
CA ASP A 998 -5.91 32.41 -38.96
C ASP A 998 -5.26 32.38 -37.57
N VAL A 999 -4.70 31.22 -37.23
CA VAL A 999 -4.28 30.84 -35.89
C VAL A 999 -2.78 30.56 -35.91
N PRO A 1000 -1.94 31.45 -35.36
CA PRO A 1000 -0.55 31.14 -35.09
C PRO A 1000 -0.46 30.24 -33.84
N VAL A 1001 0.20 29.09 -33.96
CA VAL A 1001 0.38 28.18 -32.82
C VAL A 1001 1.59 28.64 -32.01
N PRO A 1002 1.42 29.02 -30.72
CA PRO A 1002 2.54 29.50 -29.91
C PRO A 1002 3.64 28.44 -29.74
N GLU A 1003 4.91 28.88 -29.60
CA GLU A 1003 6.07 28.00 -29.40
C GLU A 1003 5.95 27.10 -28.15
N TRP A 1004 5.28 27.56 -27.09
CA TRP A 1004 5.07 26.82 -25.85
C TRP A 1004 3.89 25.85 -25.90
N ASN A 1005 3.09 25.89 -26.96
CA ASN A 1005 1.84 25.16 -27.03
C ASN A 1005 2.07 23.66 -27.06
N THR A 1006 1.34 22.93 -26.23
CA THR A 1006 1.39 21.45 -26.23
C THR A 1006 0.02 20.82 -26.49
N ARG A 1007 -1.08 21.56 -26.29
CA ARG A 1007 -2.45 21.05 -26.39
C ARG A 1007 -3.43 22.14 -26.79
N ASN A 1008 -4.52 21.77 -27.46
CA ASN A 1008 -5.51 22.72 -27.94
C ASN A 1008 -6.93 22.15 -27.81
N TYR A 1009 -7.93 23.05 -27.76
CA TYR A 1009 -9.33 22.67 -27.93
C TYR A 1009 -10.10 23.75 -28.69
N ILE A 1010 -11.17 23.35 -29.38
CA ILE A 1010 -12.07 24.26 -30.10
C ILE A 1010 -13.38 24.37 -29.32
N ALA A 1011 -13.93 25.57 -29.19
CA ALA A 1011 -15.19 25.83 -28.51
C ALA A 1011 -16.09 26.79 -29.29
N LEU A 1012 -17.39 26.54 -29.26
CA LEU A 1012 -18.39 27.54 -29.63
C LEU A 1012 -18.68 28.41 -28.41
N ASN A 1013 -18.32 29.68 -28.46
CA ASN A 1013 -18.42 30.60 -27.33
C ASN A 1013 -19.76 31.32 -27.30
N THR A 1014 -20.24 31.58 -26.09
CA THR A 1014 -21.35 32.51 -25.81
C THR A 1014 -20.88 33.97 -25.83
N ASN A 1015 -19.56 34.20 -25.69
CA ASN A 1015 -18.95 35.52 -25.49
C ASN A 1015 -19.48 36.31 -24.27
N THR A 1016 -20.16 35.63 -23.33
CA THR A 1016 -20.62 36.18 -22.05
C THR A 1016 -20.70 35.08 -20.98
N ARG A 1017 -20.77 35.46 -19.70
CA ARG A 1017 -21.12 34.52 -18.61
C ARG A 1017 -22.52 34.75 -18.04
N GLU A 1018 -23.23 35.74 -18.56
CA GLU A 1018 -24.64 35.99 -18.24
C GLU A 1018 -25.53 34.87 -18.78
N ALA A 1019 -26.77 34.82 -18.30
CA ALA A 1019 -27.71 33.79 -18.73
C ALA A 1019 -28.09 33.99 -20.21
N VAL A 1020 -27.84 32.97 -21.02
CA VAL A 1020 -28.20 32.93 -22.44
C VAL A 1020 -29.03 31.69 -22.72
N GLU A 1021 -30.05 31.85 -23.55
CA GLU A 1021 -30.85 30.77 -24.12
C GLU A 1021 -30.73 30.85 -25.63
N GLY A 1022 -30.57 29.71 -26.29
CA GLY A 1022 -30.46 29.70 -27.73
C GLY A 1022 -30.69 28.34 -28.37
N GLU A 1023 -30.76 28.40 -29.70
CA GLU A 1023 -30.83 27.27 -30.62
C GLU A 1023 -29.85 27.55 -31.76
N LEU A 1024 -28.79 26.75 -31.81
CA LEU A 1024 -27.63 26.94 -32.69
C LEU A 1024 -27.28 25.64 -33.37
N TYR A 1025 -26.75 25.75 -34.59
CA TYR A 1025 -26.30 24.63 -35.41
C TYR A 1025 -24.88 24.90 -35.90
N LEU A 1026 -23.96 23.97 -35.68
CA LEU A 1026 -22.58 24.03 -36.13
C LEU A 1026 -22.33 22.91 -37.13
N ASP A 1027 -21.66 23.25 -38.22
CA ASP A 1027 -21.35 22.32 -39.31
C ASP A 1027 -19.96 22.63 -39.90
N ASP A 1028 -19.39 21.67 -40.65
CA ASP A 1028 -18.22 21.87 -41.50
C ASP A 1028 -17.01 22.55 -40.81
N VAL A 1029 -16.67 22.14 -39.59
CA VAL A 1029 -15.54 22.65 -38.81
C VAL A 1029 -14.23 22.12 -39.39
N SER A 1030 -13.37 22.97 -39.92
CA SER A 1030 -12.10 22.58 -40.52
C SER A 1030 -10.93 23.32 -39.90
N LEU A 1031 -9.83 22.60 -39.68
CA LEU A 1031 -8.56 23.17 -39.26
C LEU A 1031 -7.48 22.63 -40.19
N VAL A 1032 -6.84 23.52 -40.95
CA VAL A 1032 -5.87 23.16 -41.99
C VAL A 1032 -4.61 24.02 -41.89
N PRO A 1033 -3.41 23.48 -42.18
CA PRO A 1033 -2.19 24.27 -42.26
C PRO A 1033 -2.33 25.38 -43.30
N LEU A 1034 -1.98 26.61 -42.92
CA LEU A 1034 -2.15 27.78 -43.79
C LEU A 1034 -1.32 27.65 -45.08
N ALA A 1035 -0.13 27.07 -45.00
CA ALA A 1035 0.71 26.76 -46.16
C ALA A 1035 0.01 25.87 -47.20
N GLN A 1036 -0.84 24.93 -46.77
CA GLN A 1036 -1.62 24.08 -47.69
C GLN A 1036 -2.78 24.85 -48.34
N VAL A 1037 -3.40 25.78 -47.60
CA VAL A 1037 -4.44 26.69 -48.12
C VAL A 1037 -3.86 27.66 -49.16
N GLU A 1038 -2.62 28.10 -48.96
CA GLU A 1038 -1.91 28.97 -49.89
C GLU A 1038 -1.41 28.22 -51.14
N ALA A 1039 -0.99 26.96 -51.00
CA ALA A 1039 -0.59 26.10 -52.13
C ALA A 1039 -1.77 25.78 -53.06
N THR A 1040 -2.93 25.43 -52.51
CA THR A 1040 -4.16 25.14 -53.28
C THR A 1040 -4.71 26.35 -54.03
N ARG A 1041 -4.45 27.59 -53.55
CA ARG A 1041 -4.78 28.83 -54.28
C ARG A 1041 -3.91 29.08 -55.52
N ARG A 1042 -2.72 28.47 -55.64
CA ARG A 1042 -1.81 28.68 -56.77
C ARG A 1042 -2.05 27.74 -57.95
N GLU A 1043 -2.75 26.62 -57.77
CA GLU A 1043 -2.99 25.64 -58.84
C GLU A 1043 -4.35 25.77 -59.56
N ASP A 1044 -5.36 26.42 -58.97
CA ASP A 1044 -6.71 26.53 -59.58
C ASP A 1044 -7.30 27.96 -59.42
N SER A 1045 -7.10 28.82 -60.42
CA SER A 1045 -7.59 30.22 -60.40
C SER A 1045 -9.06 30.41 -60.84
N HIS A 1046 -9.82 29.33 -61.11
CA HIS A 1046 -11.17 29.44 -61.69
C HIS A 1046 -12.28 28.59 -61.04
N ARG A 1047 -12.19 28.22 -59.76
CA ARG A 1047 -13.34 27.63 -59.06
C ARG A 1047 -13.61 28.32 -57.73
N ALA A 1048 -14.88 28.66 -57.49
CA ALA A 1048 -15.38 28.84 -56.14
C ALA A 1048 -15.06 27.55 -55.37
N ALA A 1049 -14.33 27.67 -54.26
CA ALA A 1049 -14.03 26.56 -53.38
C ALA A 1049 -15.36 25.87 -53.03
N LYS A 1050 -15.53 24.60 -53.42
CA LYS A 1050 -16.67 23.81 -52.94
C LYS A 1050 -16.52 23.72 -51.43
N ASP A 1051 -17.43 24.35 -50.70
CA ASP A 1051 -17.35 24.66 -49.27
C ASP A 1051 -17.72 23.48 -48.34
N ALA A 1052 -17.63 22.24 -48.81
CA ALA A 1052 -18.02 21.04 -48.07
C ALA A 1052 -17.23 19.79 -48.50
N TYR A 1053 -16.74 19.00 -47.53
CA TYR A 1053 -16.12 17.71 -47.76
C TYR A 1053 -17.14 16.60 -47.51
N VAL A 1054 -17.28 15.65 -48.43
CA VAL A 1054 -18.09 14.44 -48.23
C VAL A 1054 -17.14 13.27 -47.98
N TYR A 1055 -17.25 12.60 -46.83
CA TYR A 1055 -16.41 11.46 -46.50
C TYR A 1055 -17.15 10.15 -46.71
N LEU A 1056 -16.57 9.28 -47.54
CA LEU A 1056 -17.01 7.89 -47.69
C LEU A 1056 -16.08 7.01 -46.86
N ARG A 1057 -16.66 6.07 -46.09
CA ARG A 1057 -15.91 5.19 -45.19
C ARG A 1057 -16.14 3.72 -45.54
N ALA A 1058 -15.06 2.95 -45.46
CA ALA A 1058 -15.05 1.50 -45.58
C ALA A 1058 -14.22 0.92 -44.42
N ASP A 1059 -14.87 0.23 -43.47
CA ASP A 1059 -14.16 -0.40 -42.35
C ASP A 1059 -13.65 -1.80 -42.74
N VAL A 1060 -12.48 -2.17 -42.25
CA VAL A 1060 -11.83 -3.45 -42.59
C VAL A 1060 -12.66 -4.67 -42.20
N LYS A 1061 -13.50 -4.57 -41.16
CA LYS A 1061 -14.42 -5.64 -40.71
C LYS A 1061 -15.58 -5.89 -41.67
N ASP A 1062 -15.94 -4.89 -42.48
CA ASP A 1062 -17.04 -4.96 -43.44
C ASP A 1062 -16.55 -5.47 -44.82
N ALA A 1063 -15.24 -5.76 -44.94
CA ALA A 1063 -14.65 -6.25 -46.17
C ALA A 1063 -15.06 -7.70 -46.46
N LYS A 1064 -15.40 -7.99 -47.71
CA LYS A 1064 -15.42 -9.36 -48.23
C LYS A 1064 -13.98 -9.78 -48.53
N LEU A 1065 -13.48 -10.77 -47.80
CA LEU A 1065 -12.09 -11.23 -47.89
C LEU A 1065 -11.96 -12.45 -48.80
N SER A 1066 -10.92 -12.45 -49.63
CA SER A 1066 -10.47 -13.62 -50.39
C SER A 1066 -8.95 -13.79 -50.20
N GLY A 1067 -8.53 -14.82 -49.46
CA GLY A 1067 -7.12 -15.10 -49.14
C GLY A 1067 -6.50 -14.20 -48.05
N ALA A 1068 -6.90 -12.94 -47.96
CA ALA A 1068 -6.50 -12.04 -46.88
C ALA A 1068 -7.20 -12.39 -45.55
N SER A 1069 -6.59 -12.03 -44.42
CA SER A 1069 -7.14 -12.27 -43.07
C SER A 1069 -7.31 -10.95 -42.31
N LEU A 1070 -8.38 -10.86 -41.52
CA LEU A 1070 -8.56 -9.80 -40.53
C LEU A 1070 -7.79 -10.17 -39.26
N VAL A 1071 -6.96 -9.25 -38.76
CA VAL A 1071 -6.10 -9.46 -37.58
C VAL A 1071 -6.25 -8.26 -36.63
N SER A 1072 -6.25 -8.51 -35.33
CA SER A 1072 -6.24 -7.45 -34.31
C SER A 1072 -4.81 -7.07 -33.90
N GLY A 1073 -4.52 -5.77 -33.90
CA GLY A 1073 -3.21 -5.21 -33.59
C GLY A 1073 -2.89 -5.06 -32.11
N ASN A 1074 -1.59 -5.05 -31.83
CA ASN A 1074 -1.01 -4.83 -30.51
C ASN A 1074 0.30 -4.04 -30.70
N PRO A 1075 0.61 -2.99 -29.91
CA PRO A 1075 -0.02 -2.52 -28.66
C PRO A 1075 -1.28 -1.64 -28.84
N PRO A 1076 -2.00 -1.30 -27.75
CA PRO A 1076 -3.18 -0.42 -27.77
C PRO A 1076 -3.02 0.90 -28.53
N PRO A 1077 -4.11 1.43 -29.12
CA PRO A 1077 -5.45 0.81 -29.14
C PRO A 1077 -5.47 -0.40 -30.09
N GLN A 1078 -6.07 -1.51 -29.65
CA GLN A 1078 -6.25 -2.68 -30.50
C GLN A 1078 -7.09 -2.26 -31.71
N ARG A 1079 -6.58 -2.48 -32.92
CA ARG A 1079 -7.30 -2.20 -34.17
C ARG A 1079 -7.28 -3.42 -35.05
N GLU A 1080 -8.42 -3.73 -35.65
CA GLU A 1080 -8.47 -4.70 -36.72
C GLU A 1080 -7.80 -4.11 -37.97
N PHE A 1081 -7.07 -4.95 -38.69
CA PHE A 1081 -6.47 -4.64 -39.97
C PHE A 1081 -6.34 -5.88 -40.85
N LEU A 1082 -6.14 -5.65 -42.14
CA LEU A 1082 -5.95 -6.72 -43.11
C LEU A 1082 -4.49 -7.13 -43.17
N ARG A 1083 -4.23 -8.44 -43.19
CA ARG A 1083 -2.90 -9.02 -43.32
C ARG A 1083 -2.93 -10.26 -44.23
N GLY A 1084 -1.85 -10.47 -44.98
CA GLY A 1084 -1.68 -11.63 -45.87
C GLY A 1084 -1.87 -11.29 -47.34
N GLN A 1085 -1.63 -12.28 -48.20
CA GLN A 1085 -1.81 -12.16 -49.66
C GLN A 1085 -3.27 -12.47 -50.00
N GLY A 1086 -3.92 -11.62 -50.81
CA GLY A 1086 -5.33 -11.77 -51.17
C GLY A 1086 -5.97 -10.46 -51.57
N SER A 1087 -7.30 -10.42 -51.59
CA SER A 1087 -8.08 -9.20 -51.87
C SER A 1087 -9.10 -8.92 -50.77
N ALA A 1088 -9.40 -7.65 -50.57
CA ALA A 1088 -10.48 -7.19 -49.71
C ALA A 1088 -11.38 -6.22 -50.47
N THR A 1089 -12.68 -6.50 -50.47
CA THR A 1089 -13.66 -5.75 -51.28
C THR A 1089 -14.75 -5.14 -50.42
N TRP A 1090 -15.04 -3.86 -50.65
CA TRP A 1090 -16.09 -3.08 -49.99
C TRP A 1090 -17.07 -2.50 -51.01
N THR A 1091 -18.30 -2.25 -50.55
CA THR A 1091 -19.27 -1.44 -51.29
C THR A 1091 -19.45 -0.11 -50.55
N VAL A 1092 -19.10 1.00 -51.20
CA VAL A 1092 -19.29 2.36 -50.67
C VAL A 1092 -20.39 3.07 -51.47
N ASN A 1093 -21.25 3.84 -50.81
CA ASN A 1093 -22.35 4.53 -51.46
C ASN A 1093 -22.10 6.04 -51.46
N ALA A 1094 -21.85 6.63 -52.63
CA ALA A 1094 -21.62 8.05 -52.79
C ALA A 1094 -22.97 8.79 -52.85
N PRO A 1095 -23.26 9.74 -51.95
CA PRO A 1095 -24.55 10.44 -51.92
C PRO A 1095 -24.69 11.46 -53.07
N VAL A 1096 -23.56 11.92 -53.63
CA VAL A 1096 -23.50 12.89 -54.73
C VAL A 1096 -22.36 12.53 -55.68
N ALA A 1097 -22.51 12.90 -56.95
CA ALA A 1097 -21.42 12.77 -57.92
C ALA A 1097 -20.33 13.83 -57.66
N GLY A 1098 -19.06 13.44 -57.70
CA GLY A 1098 -17.95 14.35 -57.40
C GLY A 1098 -16.57 13.72 -57.48
N LYS A 1099 -15.54 14.55 -57.30
CA LYS A 1099 -14.14 14.12 -57.19
C LYS A 1099 -13.81 13.87 -55.72
N PHE A 1100 -13.39 12.66 -55.38
CA PHE A 1100 -13.04 12.21 -54.05
C PHE A 1100 -11.55 11.89 -53.98
N ALA A 1101 -10.91 12.17 -52.85
CA ALA A 1101 -9.57 11.67 -52.58
C ALA A 1101 -9.68 10.29 -51.91
N PHE A 1102 -9.05 9.28 -52.49
CA PHE A 1102 -8.97 7.96 -51.87
C PHE A 1102 -7.84 7.96 -50.84
N TRP A 1103 -8.21 7.76 -49.58
CA TRP A 1103 -7.27 7.61 -48.48
C TRP A 1103 -7.39 6.21 -47.91
N ALA A 1104 -6.26 5.56 -47.67
CA ALA A 1104 -6.20 4.31 -46.94
C ALA A 1104 -5.25 4.47 -45.76
N ARG A 1105 -5.63 3.91 -44.61
CA ARG A 1105 -4.74 3.82 -43.47
C ARG A 1105 -3.94 2.53 -43.57
N ALA A 1106 -2.62 2.62 -43.62
CA ALA A 1106 -1.75 1.46 -43.75
C ALA A 1106 -0.46 1.60 -42.93
N SER A 1107 0.24 0.48 -42.75
CA SER A 1107 1.59 0.38 -42.17
C SER A 1107 2.38 -0.61 -43.01
N GLY A 1108 3.64 -0.29 -43.31
CA GLY A 1108 4.57 -1.09 -44.09
C GLY A 1108 5.33 -0.26 -45.14
N ILE A 1109 6.48 -0.76 -45.58
CA ILE A 1109 7.33 -0.07 -46.55
C ILE A 1109 7.16 -0.67 -47.96
N GLY A 1110 6.97 0.19 -48.96
CA GLY A 1110 6.86 -0.21 -50.36
C GLY A 1110 5.42 -0.45 -50.80
N LYS A 1111 5.23 -1.26 -51.84
CA LYS A 1111 3.90 -1.54 -52.41
C LYS A 1111 3.12 -2.51 -51.51
N LEU A 1112 2.00 -2.06 -50.96
CA LEU A 1112 1.16 -2.83 -50.04
C LEU A 1112 -0.05 -3.46 -50.76
N ALA A 1113 -0.72 -2.72 -51.65
CA ALA A 1113 -1.89 -3.19 -52.38
C ALA A 1113 -2.08 -2.44 -53.71
N ASN A 1114 -2.82 -3.03 -54.65
CA ASN A 1114 -3.36 -2.32 -55.81
C ASN A 1114 -4.77 -1.84 -55.45
N VAL A 1115 -5.14 -0.63 -55.84
CA VAL A 1115 -6.48 -0.11 -55.56
C VAL A 1115 -7.31 -0.15 -56.82
N MET A 1116 -8.42 -0.86 -56.76
CA MET A 1116 -9.40 -0.99 -57.84
C MET A 1116 -10.72 -0.32 -57.43
N LEU A 1117 -11.32 0.41 -58.35
CA LEU A 1117 -12.66 0.99 -58.22
C LEU A 1117 -13.52 0.50 -59.38
N ASP A 1118 -14.64 -0.15 -59.10
CA ASP A 1118 -15.54 -0.77 -60.08
C ASP A 1118 -14.78 -1.63 -61.11
N GLY A 1119 -13.82 -2.43 -60.62
CA GLY A 1119 -12.98 -3.31 -61.44
C GLY A 1119 -11.88 -2.61 -62.26
N LYS A 1120 -11.67 -1.30 -62.10
CA LYS A 1120 -10.61 -0.54 -62.80
C LYS A 1120 -9.51 -0.07 -61.85
N PRO A 1121 -8.23 -0.12 -62.24
CA PRO A 1121 -7.13 0.34 -61.39
C PRO A 1121 -7.15 1.86 -61.25
N VAL A 1122 -7.12 2.34 -60.00
CA VAL A 1122 -7.12 3.78 -59.67
C VAL A 1122 -5.88 4.22 -58.92
N GLY A 1123 -5.00 3.30 -58.52
CA GLY A 1123 -3.69 3.62 -57.94
C GLY A 1123 -3.05 2.45 -57.20
N GLU A 1124 -1.92 2.72 -56.57
CA GLU A 1124 -1.20 1.75 -55.73
C GLU A 1124 -1.09 2.31 -54.31
N LEU A 1125 -1.44 1.50 -53.31
CA LEU A 1125 -1.21 1.83 -51.92
C LEU A 1125 0.25 1.55 -51.59
N LYS A 1126 1.05 2.62 -51.48
CA LYS A 1126 2.47 2.56 -51.15
C LYS A 1126 2.72 3.13 -49.76
N GLY A 1127 3.13 2.28 -48.84
CA GLY A 1127 3.51 2.73 -47.50
C GLY A 1127 4.96 3.19 -47.47
N SER A 1128 5.24 4.12 -46.56
CA SER A 1128 6.56 4.75 -46.44
C SER A 1128 7.30 4.37 -45.16
N THR A 1129 6.59 3.84 -44.17
CA THR A 1129 7.13 3.45 -42.87
C THR A 1129 6.39 2.24 -42.30
N ASP A 1130 6.98 1.59 -41.30
CA ASP A 1130 6.30 0.53 -40.53
C ASP A 1130 5.33 1.10 -39.46
N LYS A 1131 5.06 2.40 -39.46
CA LYS A 1131 4.06 3.03 -38.57
C LYS A 1131 2.74 3.23 -39.31
N TRP A 1132 1.63 3.25 -38.56
CA TRP A 1132 0.32 3.54 -39.13
C TRP A 1132 0.22 4.98 -39.60
N GLU A 1133 -0.13 5.18 -40.87
CA GLU A 1133 -0.32 6.50 -41.48
C GLU A 1133 -1.54 6.52 -42.41
N TRP A 1134 -2.13 7.70 -42.59
CA TRP A 1134 -3.12 7.94 -43.64
C TRP A 1134 -2.39 8.25 -44.94
N LEU A 1135 -2.58 7.39 -45.95
CA LEU A 1135 -1.94 7.49 -47.25
C LEU A 1135 -2.98 7.87 -48.30
N GLN A 1136 -2.74 8.95 -49.02
CA GLN A 1136 -3.54 9.30 -50.19
C GLN A 1136 -3.06 8.46 -51.38
N VAL A 1137 -3.97 7.70 -51.98
CA VAL A 1137 -3.65 6.86 -53.14
C VAL A 1137 -3.83 7.65 -54.43
N SER A 1138 -5.00 8.24 -54.63
CA SER A 1138 -5.33 9.02 -55.84
C SER A 1138 -6.57 9.88 -55.62
N ALA A 1139 -6.91 10.71 -56.61
CA ALA A 1139 -8.21 11.35 -56.70
C ALA A 1139 -9.07 10.65 -57.76
N VAL A 1140 -10.29 10.27 -57.38
CA VAL A 1140 -11.24 9.48 -58.19
C VAL A 1140 -12.52 10.25 -58.43
N GLU A 1141 -13.17 10.05 -59.57
CA GLU A 1141 -14.53 10.58 -59.81
C GLU A 1141 -15.57 9.49 -59.53
N LEU A 1142 -16.51 9.80 -58.65
CA LEU A 1142 -17.64 8.94 -58.31
C LEU A 1142 -18.94 9.55 -58.84
N LYS A 1143 -19.87 8.68 -59.26
CA LYS A 1143 -21.26 9.07 -59.50
C LYS A 1143 -22.04 8.93 -58.20
N ALA A 1144 -23.25 9.47 -58.13
CA ALA A 1144 -24.12 9.14 -57.00
C ALA A 1144 -24.54 7.66 -57.12
N GLY A 1145 -24.45 6.89 -56.02
CA GLY A 1145 -24.77 5.47 -55.97
C GLY A 1145 -23.66 4.58 -55.42
N ALA A 1146 -23.87 3.27 -55.49
CA ALA A 1146 -22.96 2.26 -54.97
C ALA A 1146 -21.76 2.03 -55.91
N HIS A 1147 -20.58 1.96 -55.32
CA HIS A 1147 -19.30 1.71 -55.98
C HIS A 1147 -18.55 0.60 -55.24
N GLU A 1148 -17.87 -0.26 -55.97
CA GLU A 1148 -17.05 -1.34 -55.42
C GLU A 1148 -15.59 -0.91 -55.33
N VAL A 1149 -15.01 -0.99 -54.14
CA VAL A 1149 -13.59 -0.73 -53.88
C VAL A 1149 -12.92 -2.04 -53.53
N THR A 1150 -11.83 -2.39 -54.22
CA THR A 1150 -11.01 -3.56 -53.88
C THR A 1150 -9.57 -3.15 -53.64
N LEU A 1151 -8.99 -3.62 -52.51
CA LEU A 1151 -7.56 -3.57 -52.20
C LEU A 1151 -6.91 -4.93 -52.45
#